data_AF-A0A5B0QT61-F1
#
_entry.id   AF-A0A5B0QT61-F1
#
_cell.length_a   1.000
_cell.length_b   1.000
_cell.length_c   1.000
_cell.angle_alpha   90.00
_cell.angle_beta   90.00
_cell.angle_gamma   90.00
#
_symmetry.space_group_name_H-M   'P 1'
#
loop_
_entity.id
_entity.type
_entity.pdbx_description
1 polymer ?
#
loop_
_entity_poly.entity_id
_entity_poly.type
_entity_poly.pdbx_seq_one_letter_code
_entity_poly.pdbx_strand_id
1 'polypeptide(L)'
;MSVLDYCSQAGMSIVSIGSDGAATEISALRILQNSVDRHLSFRKADAGISVQVPLIGQTPKPVVPVQDPKHARKTAANQLLSGARLLSFGRFHVNISHLVALLGPESSLYSRDVLNCDKQDDGRAYRTMNWETLADSFRSPQHTGLAIYLFLLGELTDAWLCPTISHLDRIRSAWTAIFFLRYWHQSINDDSNPLMSIARNGVSRQSYEIFHFLGDSLIGLIISHREYYPTVPLLPWKHGTEACEHIFGWMRVIMPNFTVLDARQMLPKIFAIVRNVMSGQIKMPQSDHLQSGYKYNFTNELVDDSYEHLLYFPSNLEITHELAVAELQARKIALFAGIDPSIFTAPLPSPNVTPTDDDDANEGISTSASADYEVVYACVPGETPMSDIMHEAAITIGEKQQVDSTFDHIDIDDELEQLASWTRMSISNLLNPMPRETPALSADFLVERSEDKYQLVVMGSDGNHHELNCDLMIELRKKHDTQNRNHHSGNEKRKQKNFLLAASGPSQSDSNKALRPSECSKLVALVLKENTSQQTSIARMHRWNIQVQFNLSEVRNTSTHVDVNAQLLVQSGAVSKTNQLIDGKYAVIIKDRKMYIGKVLATYEHVSGKHRWLASATSRDKLSYVSVQLFLYQPHIPIAAGFYPSSPTARIFVHLEIVHLHHLFPISEGLNITDVGGNCVSIPQRLQPLLLTMSQASFLDHWENEFLSIKALPKKKNN
;
A
#
# COMPACT_ATOMS: atom_id res chain seq x y z
N MET A 1 28.76 -10.17 20.68
CA MET A 1 28.57 -8.75 21.01
C MET A 1 27.68 -8.17 19.92
N SER A 2 26.53 -7.58 20.27
CA SER A 2 25.55 -7.10 19.29
C SER A 2 26.02 -5.79 18.64
N VAL A 3 25.49 -5.44 17.46
CA VAL A 3 25.80 -4.15 16.80
C VAL A 3 25.51 -2.95 17.71
N LEU A 4 24.45 -3.04 18.52
CA LEU A 4 24.09 -2.01 19.48
C LEU A 4 25.16 -1.82 20.57
N ASP A 5 25.79 -2.91 21.01
CA ASP A 5 26.87 -2.86 22.01
C ASP A 5 28.10 -2.13 21.43
N TYR A 6 28.48 -2.44 20.18
CA TYR A 6 29.59 -1.76 19.51
C TYR A 6 29.31 -0.27 19.29
N CYS A 7 28.08 0.09 18.89
CA CYS A 7 27.69 1.50 18.80
C CYS A 7 27.79 2.20 20.15
N SER A 8 27.34 1.56 21.22
CA SER A 8 27.45 2.10 22.58
C SER A 8 28.91 2.31 23.00
N GLN A 9 29.79 1.33 22.75
CA GLN A 9 31.24 1.42 23.03
C GLN A 9 31.90 2.54 22.22
N ALA A 10 31.43 2.81 21.01
CA ALA A 10 31.89 3.91 20.18
C ALA A 10 31.29 5.28 20.57
N GLY A 11 30.52 5.37 21.65
CA GLY A 11 29.84 6.59 22.09
C GLY A 11 28.66 7.01 21.20
N MET A 12 28.20 6.14 20.29
CA MET A 12 27.08 6.41 19.39
C MET A 12 25.75 6.02 20.06
N SER A 13 24.86 6.99 20.22
CA SER A 13 23.51 6.75 20.75
C SER A 13 22.55 6.38 19.62
N ILE A 14 22.14 5.12 19.57
CA ILE A 14 21.16 4.63 18.58
C ILE A 14 19.75 4.89 19.10
N VAL A 15 18.96 5.66 18.35
CA VAL A 15 17.58 6.04 18.70
C VAL A 15 16.54 5.17 18.00
N SER A 16 16.89 4.58 16.85
CA SER A 16 15.95 3.80 16.06
C SER A 16 16.61 2.77 15.16
N ILE A 17 15.84 1.75 14.76
CA ILE A 17 16.23 0.74 13.76
C ILE A 17 15.13 0.66 12.69
N GLY A 18 15.48 0.93 11.44
CA GLY A 18 14.56 0.90 10.29
C GLY A 18 14.60 -0.43 9.52
N SER A 19 13.47 -0.85 8.95
CA SER A 19 13.36 -1.99 8.01
C SER A 19 12.48 -1.68 6.79
N ASP A 20 12.64 -2.43 5.69
CA ASP A 20 11.90 -2.24 4.43
C ASP A 20 10.48 -2.84 4.50
N GLY A 21 10.20 -3.71 5.47
CA GLY A 21 8.83 -4.12 5.84
C GLY A 21 8.39 -5.47 5.30
N ALA A 22 9.35 -6.31 4.93
CA ALA A 22 9.09 -7.74 4.76
C ALA A 22 8.58 -8.37 6.08
N ALA A 23 7.75 -9.42 5.98
CA ALA A 23 7.16 -10.06 7.15
C ALA A 23 8.20 -10.57 8.17
N THR A 24 9.34 -11.06 7.69
CA THR A 24 10.48 -11.48 8.52
C THR A 24 11.12 -10.31 9.26
N GLU A 25 11.24 -9.15 8.61
CA GLU A 25 11.80 -7.94 9.21
C GLU A 25 10.87 -7.34 10.25
N ILE A 26 9.56 -7.28 9.98
CA ILE A 26 8.54 -6.88 10.96
C ILE A 26 8.60 -7.79 12.18
N SER A 27 8.75 -9.10 11.96
CA SER A 27 8.88 -10.08 13.04
C SER A 27 10.15 -9.85 13.87
N ALA A 28 11.28 -9.55 13.22
CA ALA A 28 12.53 -9.22 13.92
C ALA A 28 12.41 -7.94 14.77
N LEU A 29 11.74 -6.90 14.26
CA LEU A 29 11.48 -5.68 15.04
C LEU A 29 10.58 -5.95 16.25
N ARG A 30 9.58 -6.83 16.14
CA ARG A 30 8.75 -7.24 17.28
C ARG A 30 9.54 -8.04 18.32
N ILE A 31 10.45 -8.91 17.88
CA ILE A 31 11.34 -9.64 18.79
C ILE A 31 12.18 -8.64 19.60
N LEU A 32 12.72 -7.61 18.96
CA LEU A 32 13.46 -6.54 19.65
C LEU A 32 12.58 -5.76 20.64
N GLN A 33 11.35 -5.43 20.26
CA GLN A 33 10.43 -4.69 21.14
C GLN A 33 10.08 -5.48 22.41
N ASN A 34 10.03 -6.80 22.30
CA ASN A 34 9.68 -7.73 23.39
C ASN A 34 10.90 -8.32 24.11
N SER A 35 12.13 -7.98 23.74
CA SER A 35 13.35 -8.58 24.31
C SER A 35 13.77 -7.95 25.64
N VAL A 36 13.09 -6.90 26.10
CA VAL A 36 13.41 -6.15 27.32
C VAL A 36 12.19 -6.01 28.23
N ASP A 37 12.43 -5.89 29.54
CA ASP A 37 11.38 -5.70 30.54
C ASP A 37 11.05 -4.22 30.81
N ARG A 38 11.87 -3.29 30.29
CA ARG A 38 11.74 -1.85 30.52
C ARG A 38 11.39 -1.13 29.23
N HIS A 39 10.31 -0.36 29.29
CA HIS A 39 9.81 0.40 28.15
C HIS A 39 9.55 1.86 28.52
N LEU A 40 9.75 2.74 27.55
CA LEU A 40 9.12 4.05 27.52
C LEU A 40 7.73 3.90 26.92
N SER A 41 6.70 4.32 27.65
CA SER A 41 5.31 4.03 27.29
C SER A 41 4.48 5.31 27.11
N PHE A 42 3.62 5.30 26.11
CA PHE A 42 2.49 6.23 25.99
C PHE A 42 1.20 5.44 25.81
N ARG A 43 0.16 5.78 26.57
CA ARG A 43 -1.13 5.06 26.54
C ARG A 43 -2.32 6.00 26.52
N LYS A 44 -3.22 5.79 25.56
CA LYS A 44 -4.57 6.37 25.49
C LYS A 44 -5.56 5.20 25.45
N ALA A 45 -5.98 4.73 26.63
CA ALA A 45 -6.69 3.47 26.79
C ALA A 45 -8.08 3.47 26.15
N ASP A 46 -8.78 4.59 26.22
CA ASP A 46 -10.09 4.85 25.60
C ASP A 46 -10.07 4.72 24.06
N ALA A 47 -8.92 4.97 23.43
CA ALA A 47 -8.73 4.76 21.98
C ALA A 47 -7.94 3.49 21.63
N GLY A 48 -7.65 2.62 22.60
CA GLY A 48 -6.86 1.41 22.37
C GLY A 48 -5.46 1.69 21.80
N ILE A 49 -4.82 2.78 22.22
CA ILE A 49 -3.45 3.13 21.82
C ILE A 49 -2.51 2.83 22.97
N SER A 50 -1.47 2.04 22.67
CA SER A 50 -0.40 1.69 23.61
C SER A 50 0.92 1.62 22.84
N VAL A 51 1.69 2.70 22.88
CA VAL A 51 3.01 2.78 22.29
C VAL A 51 4.03 2.35 23.34
N GLN A 52 4.89 1.40 22.99
CA GLN A 52 5.92 0.85 23.86
C GLN A 52 7.26 0.87 23.14
N VAL A 53 8.21 1.66 23.65
CA VAL A 53 9.55 1.76 23.11
C VAL A 53 10.52 1.01 24.03
N PRO A 54 11.24 -0.02 23.55
CA PRO A 54 12.17 -0.77 24.39
C PRO A 54 13.34 0.11 24.83
N LEU A 55 13.73 0.00 26.10
CA LEU A 55 14.94 0.62 26.64
C LEU A 55 16.08 -0.40 26.62
N ILE A 56 17.12 -0.14 25.82
CA ILE A 56 18.21 -1.08 25.53
C ILE A 56 19.55 -0.52 26.00
N GLY A 57 20.46 -1.40 26.39
CA GLY A 57 21.83 -1.08 26.81
C GLY A 57 22.02 -1.05 28.32
N GLN A 58 23.29 -1.00 28.76
CA GLN A 58 23.65 -0.88 30.18
C GLN A 58 23.10 0.42 30.78
N THR A 59 23.24 1.52 30.04
CA THR A 59 22.51 2.77 30.25
C THR A 59 21.24 2.70 29.40
N PRO A 60 20.05 2.47 29.99
CA PRO A 60 18.84 2.21 29.22
C PRO A 60 18.48 3.40 28.34
N LYS A 61 18.55 3.22 27.03
CA LYS A 61 18.19 4.24 26.02
C LYS A 61 17.06 3.73 25.13
N PRO A 62 16.12 4.60 24.71
CA PRO A 62 15.03 4.19 23.83
C PRO A 62 15.55 3.83 22.44
N VAL A 63 15.15 2.66 21.94
CA VAL A 63 15.40 2.23 20.56
C VAL A 63 14.07 1.98 19.87
N VAL A 64 13.65 2.92 19.04
CA VAL A 64 12.36 2.85 18.35
C VAL A 64 12.50 2.00 17.08
N PRO A 65 11.76 0.88 16.97
CA PRO A 65 11.72 0.16 15.70
C PRO A 65 10.88 0.96 14.70
N VAL A 66 11.29 1.02 13.43
CA VAL A 66 10.67 1.86 12.39
C VAL A 66 10.48 1.06 11.10
N GLN A 67 9.35 1.25 10.42
CA GLN A 67 9.15 0.79 9.05
C GLN A 67 9.51 1.90 8.06
N ASP A 68 10.04 1.54 6.88
CA ASP A 68 10.42 2.50 5.87
C ASP A 68 9.18 3.26 5.33
N PRO A 69 9.11 4.60 5.52
CA PRO A 69 7.97 5.38 5.04
C PRO A 69 7.83 5.43 3.51
N LYS A 70 8.93 5.34 2.75
CA LYS A 70 8.90 5.26 1.28
C LYS A 70 8.37 3.90 0.83
N HIS A 71 8.76 2.83 1.52
CA HIS A 71 8.16 1.51 1.27
C HIS A 71 6.67 1.49 1.58
N ALA A 72 6.24 2.11 2.68
CA ALA A 72 4.82 2.23 2.99
C ALA A 72 4.05 3.01 1.91
N ARG A 73 4.65 4.05 1.32
CA ARG A 73 4.05 4.76 0.17
C ARG A 73 3.93 3.86 -1.07
N LYS A 74 4.98 3.10 -1.41
CA LYS A 74 4.92 2.08 -2.47
C LYS A 74 3.80 1.08 -2.21
N THR A 75 3.71 0.62 -0.97
CA THR A 75 2.68 -0.31 -0.49
C THR A 75 1.28 0.27 -0.67
N ALA A 76 1.03 1.50 -0.20
CA ALA A 76 -0.25 2.20 -0.37
C ALA A 76 -0.65 2.36 -1.85
N ALA A 77 0.30 2.74 -2.72
CA ALA A 77 0.04 2.87 -4.15
C ALA A 77 -0.22 1.51 -4.82
N ASN A 78 0.49 0.45 -4.41
CA ASN A 78 0.37 -0.88 -5.01
C ASN A 78 -0.94 -1.59 -4.65
N GLN A 79 -1.54 -1.30 -3.50
CA GLN A 79 -2.88 -1.81 -3.12
C GLN A 79 -3.96 -1.45 -4.16
N LEU A 80 -3.88 -0.24 -4.75
CA LEU A 80 -4.81 0.22 -5.79
C LEU A 80 -4.71 -0.59 -7.11
N LEU A 81 -3.56 -1.22 -7.33
CA LEU A 81 -3.22 -1.96 -8.55
C LEU A 81 -3.39 -3.47 -8.40
N SER A 82 -3.88 -3.94 -7.24
CA SER A 82 -4.10 -5.35 -7.01
C SER A 82 -5.27 -5.86 -7.86
N GLY A 83 -5.02 -6.91 -8.65
CA GLY A 83 -6.06 -7.59 -9.41
C GLY A 83 -6.76 -8.72 -8.65
N ALA A 84 -6.28 -9.03 -7.44
CA ALA A 84 -6.81 -10.11 -6.60
C ALA A 84 -7.86 -9.64 -5.58
N ARG A 85 -8.08 -8.31 -5.48
CA ARG A 85 -8.91 -7.68 -4.45
C ARG A 85 -9.72 -6.53 -5.04
N LEU A 86 -10.82 -6.21 -4.39
CA LEU A 86 -11.63 -5.02 -4.64
C LEU A 86 -11.72 -4.22 -3.34
N LEU A 87 -10.87 -3.21 -3.17
CA LEU A 87 -10.93 -2.39 -1.97
C LEU A 87 -12.29 -1.71 -1.88
N SER A 88 -12.96 -1.83 -0.75
CA SER A 88 -14.28 -1.21 -0.56
C SER A 88 -14.50 -0.85 0.89
N PHE A 89 -15.13 0.29 1.15
CA PHE A 89 -15.46 0.74 2.49
C PHE A 89 -16.76 1.54 2.46
N GLY A 90 -17.68 1.24 3.38
CA GLY A 90 -19.01 1.85 3.40
C GLY A 90 -19.71 1.74 2.03
N ARG A 91 -20.05 2.89 1.44
CA ARG A 91 -20.69 2.98 0.10
C ARG A 91 -19.72 3.13 -1.06
N PHE A 92 -18.41 3.09 -0.82
CA PHE A 92 -17.39 3.34 -1.82
C PHE A 92 -16.58 2.08 -2.14
N HIS A 93 -16.05 2.04 -3.35
CA HIS A 93 -15.05 1.06 -3.77
C HIS A 93 -13.89 1.77 -4.46
N VAL A 94 -12.75 1.09 -4.51
CA VAL A 94 -11.53 1.59 -5.10
C VAL A 94 -10.85 0.44 -5.85
N ASN A 95 -10.52 0.67 -7.10
CA ASN A 95 -9.80 -0.27 -7.94
C ASN A 95 -8.97 0.52 -8.99
N ILE A 96 -8.22 -0.21 -9.80
CA ILE A 96 -7.40 0.36 -10.87
C ILE A 96 -8.19 1.12 -11.95
N SER A 97 -9.46 0.80 -12.20
CA SER A 97 -10.23 1.52 -13.23
C SER A 97 -10.41 2.99 -12.89
N HIS A 98 -10.52 3.32 -11.59
CA HIS A 98 -10.55 4.71 -11.14
C HIS A 98 -9.24 5.44 -11.45
N LEU A 99 -8.08 4.81 -11.27
CA LEU A 99 -6.79 5.41 -11.65
C LEU A 99 -6.64 5.56 -13.18
N VAL A 100 -7.15 4.59 -13.94
CA VAL A 100 -7.16 4.67 -15.41
C VAL A 100 -8.05 5.83 -15.88
N ALA A 101 -9.17 6.08 -15.23
CA ALA A 101 -10.06 7.20 -15.54
C ALA A 101 -9.41 8.58 -15.29
N LEU A 102 -8.42 8.66 -14.40
CA LEU A 102 -7.65 9.88 -14.16
C LEU A 102 -6.56 10.13 -15.21
N LEU A 103 -6.25 9.17 -16.08
CA LEU A 103 -5.24 9.34 -17.12
C LEU A 103 -5.72 10.35 -18.18
N GLY A 104 -4.82 11.25 -18.58
CA GLY A 104 -5.12 12.25 -19.60
C GLY A 104 -3.98 13.26 -19.79
N PRO A 105 -4.11 14.20 -20.75
CA PRO A 105 -3.07 15.19 -21.05
C PRO A 105 -2.71 16.08 -19.85
N GLU A 106 -3.73 16.40 -19.04
CA GLU A 106 -3.64 17.24 -17.84
C GLU A 106 -3.37 16.45 -16.56
N SER A 107 -3.27 15.12 -16.64
CA SER A 107 -3.02 14.26 -15.48
C SER A 107 -1.57 14.37 -15.01
N SER A 108 -1.37 14.25 -13.70
CA SER A 108 -0.03 14.06 -13.11
C SER A 108 0.48 12.62 -13.28
N LEU A 109 -0.42 11.67 -13.58
CA LEU A 109 -0.10 10.26 -13.80
C LEU A 109 0.29 9.97 -15.25
N TYR A 110 1.32 9.17 -15.44
CA TYR A 110 1.64 8.57 -16.72
C TYR A 110 0.91 7.24 -16.91
N SER A 111 0.66 6.84 -18.16
CA SER A 111 0.08 5.51 -18.44
C SER A 111 0.91 4.37 -17.83
N ARG A 112 2.25 4.50 -17.80
CA ARG A 112 3.16 3.54 -17.12
C ARG A 112 3.07 3.54 -15.61
N ASP A 113 2.44 4.54 -15.00
CA ASP A 113 2.28 4.62 -13.55
C ASP A 113 1.15 3.71 -13.07
N VAL A 114 0.19 3.44 -13.96
CA VAL A 114 -1.01 2.64 -13.69
C VAL A 114 -0.95 1.30 -14.42
N LEU A 115 -0.56 1.31 -15.70
CA LEU A 115 -0.55 0.14 -16.57
C LEU A 115 0.88 -0.35 -16.80
N ASN A 116 1.11 -1.66 -16.65
CA ASN A 116 2.45 -2.28 -16.77
C ASN A 116 3.52 -1.55 -15.96
N CYS A 117 3.14 -1.10 -14.77
CA CYS A 117 3.97 -0.29 -13.90
C CYS A 117 5.13 -1.07 -13.30
N ASP A 118 6.25 -0.37 -13.08
CA ASP A 118 7.25 -0.80 -12.12
C ASP A 118 6.69 -0.56 -10.71
N LYS A 119 6.57 -1.63 -9.91
CA LYS A 119 6.06 -1.61 -8.53
C LYS A 119 7.09 -1.17 -7.50
N GLN A 120 8.34 -1.04 -7.91
CA GLN A 120 9.44 -0.55 -7.09
C GLN A 120 9.81 0.92 -7.36
N ASP A 121 9.22 1.55 -8.38
CA ASP A 121 9.49 2.97 -8.68
C ASP A 121 8.87 3.90 -7.62
N ASP A 122 9.72 4.47 -6.75
CA ASP A 122 9.36 5.49 -5.77
C ASP A 122 8.72 6.73 -6.41
N GLY A 123 9.21 7.13 -7.58
CA GLY A 123 8.69 8.27 -8.32
C GLY A 123 7.25 8.04 -8.75
N ARG A 124 6.90 6.80 -9.11
CA ARG A 124 5.54 6.41 -9.44
C ARG A 124 4.66 6.41 -8.20
N ALA A 125 5.11 5.78 -7.11
CA ALA A 125 4.37 5.76 -5.86
C ALA A 125 4.07 7.18 -5.36
N TYR A 126 5.04 8.10 -5.48
CA TYR A 126 4.83 9.51 -5.22
C TYR A 126 3.78 10.12 -6.14
N ARG A 127 3.88 9.98 -7.47
CA ARG A 127 2.88 10.55 -8.40
C ARG A 127 1.47 10.00 -8.15
N THR A 128 1.34 8.75 -7.73
CA THR A 128 0.04 8.17 -7.35
C THR A 128 -0.56 8.82 -6.09
N MET A 129 0.28 9.15 -5.10
CA MET A 129 -0.15 9.63 -3.78
C MET A 129 -0.02 11.16 -3.59
N ASN A 130 0.41 11.89 -4.62
CA ASN A 130 0.61 13.34 -4.56
C ASN A 130 -0.71 14.11 -4.50
N TRP A 131 -0.62 15.42 -4.22
CA TRP A 131 -1.80 16.26 -4.14
C TRP A 131 -2.50 16.43 -5.50
N GLU A 132 -1.78 16.40 -6.63
CA GLU A 132 -2.41 16.55 -7.95
C GLU A 132 -3.35 15.38 -8.28
N THR A 133 -2.92 14.15 -8.04
CA THR A 133 -3.77 12.97 -8.28
C THR A 133 -4.98 12.97 -7.37
N LEU A 134 -4.84 13.45 -6.12
CA LEU A 134 -5.99 13.68 -5.26
C LEU A 134 -6.94 14.72 -5.87
N ALA A 135 -6.43 15.88 -6.29
CA ALA A 135 -7.25 16.93 -6.89
C ALA A 135 -7.98 16.44 -8.15
N ASP A 136 -7.31 15.64 -8.97
CA ASP A 136 -7.89 15.00 -10.16
C ASP A 136 -9.02 14.02 -9.77
N SER A 137 -8.86 13.28 -8.67
CA SER A 137 -9.88 12.36 -8.17
C SER A 137 -11.16 13.06 -7.69
N PHE A 138 -11.07 14.31 -7.22
CA PHE A 138 -12.25 15.08 -6.82
C PHE A 138 -13.09 15.62 -7.99
N ARG A 139 -12.57 15.57 -9.24
CA ARG A 139 -13.32 16.06 -10.42
C ARG A 139 -14.56 15.23 -10.75
N SER A 140 -14.64 13.99 -10.26
CA SER A 140 -15.76 13.08 -10.50
C SER A 140 -16.32 12.55 -9.18
N PRO A 141 -17.63 12.69 -8.92
CA PRO A 141 -18.28 12.10 -7.75
C PRO A 141 -18.17 10.58 -7.66
N GLN A 142 -17.89 9.90 -8.78
CA GLN A 142 -17.68 8.45 -8.80
C GLN A 142 -16.36 8.05 -8.13
N HIS A 143 -15.41 8.99 -8.00
CA HIS A 143 -14.05 8.72 -7.53
C HIS A 143 -13.83 9.24 -6.11
N THR A 144 -14.88 9.68 -5.41
CA THR A 144 -14.82 10.13 -4.02
C THR A 144 -14.18 9.10 -3.08
N GLY A 145 -14.44 7.80 -3.30
CA GLY A 145 -13.77 6.73 -2.55
C GLY A 145 -12.25 6.70 -2.77
N LEU A 146 -11.80 6.88 -4.02
CA LEU A 146 -10.38 7.00 -4.34
C LEU A 146 -9.79 8.26 -3.69
N ALA A 147 -10.51 9.39 -3.70
CA ALA A 147 -10.06 10.63 -3.08
C ALA A 147 -9.83 10.49 -1.57
N ILE A 148 -10.77 9.87 -0.85
CA ILE A 148 -10.63 9.57 0.58
C ILE A 148 -9.38 8.71 0.82
N TYR A 149 -9.19 7.65 0.02
CA TYR A 149 -8.04 6.76 0.14
C TYR A 149 -6.70 7.49 -0.09
N LEU A 150 -6.61 8.27 -1.17
CA LEU A 150 -5.42 9.03 -1.53
C LEU A 150 -5.09 10.09 -0.49
N PHE A 151 -6.10 10.77 0.07
CA PHE A 151 -5.91 11.73 1.14
C PHE A 151 -5.33 11.06 2.39
N LEU A 152 -6.00 10.03 2.91
CA LEU A 152 -5.62 9.42 4.18
C LEU A 152 -4.24 8.76 4.14
N LEU A 153 -3.97 7.91 3.13
CA LEU A 153 -2.67 7.25 3.04
C LEU A 153 -1.57 8.18 2.51
N GLY A 154 -1.92 9.21 1.73
CA GLY A 154 -1.00 10.28 1.35
C GLY A 154 -0.53 11.04 2.59
N GLU A 155 -1.45 11.50 3.43
CA GLU A 155 -1.18 12.17 4.71
C GLU A 155 -0.38 11.29 5.68
N LEU A 156 -0.67 9.99 5.77
CA LEU A 156 0.11 9.06 6.60
C LEU A 156 1.59 9.02 6.17
N THR A 157 1.86 8.94 4.87
CA THR A 157 3.26 8.86 4.39
C THR A 157 3.96 10.21 4.44
N ASP A 158 3.24 11.30 4.18
CA ASP A 158 3.81 12.65 4.22
C ASP A 158 4.02 13.16 5.64
N ALA A 159 3.26 12.67 6.62
CA ALA A 159 3.55 12.85 8.06
C ALA A 159 4.94 12.36 8.45
N TRP A 160 5.55 11.45 7.68
CA TRP A 160 6.94 11.04 7.86
C TRP A 160 7.89 11.81 6.94
N LEU A 161 7.54 11.92 5.67
CA LEU A 161 8.47 12.31 4.62
C LEU A 161 8.60 13.82 4.43
N CYS A 162 7.63 14.62 4.89
CA CYS A 162 7.61 16.07 4.63
C CYS A 162 8.39 16.84 5.69
N PRO A 163 9.37 17.69 5.33
CA PRO A 163 10.20 18.40 6.32
C PRO A 163 9.50 19.51 7.11
N THR A 164 8.40 20.05 6.57
CA THR A 164 7.78 21.28 7.08
C THR A 164 6.69 21.04 8.12
N ILE A 165 6.26 19.79 8.28
CA ILE A 165 5.14 19.44 9.16
C ILE A 165 5.62 19.41 10.62
N SER A 166 4.85 20.05 11.51
CA SER A 166 5.05 20.04 12.96
C SER A 166 4.78 18.66 13.56
N HIS A 167 5.37 18.30 14.70
CA HIS A 167 5.12 17.00 15.33
C HIS A 167 3.64 16.74 15.65
N LEU A 168 2.89 17.78 16.03
CA LEU A 168 1.44 17.69 16.28
C LEU A 168 0.66 17.38 15.00
N ASP A 169 0.97 18.06 13.89
CA ASP A 169 0.31 17.80 12.61
C ASP A 169 0.65 16.41 12.06
N ARG A 170 1.89 15.93 12.26
CA ARG A 170 2.27 14.56 11.90
C ARG A 170 1.43 13.53 12.65
N ILE A 171 1.25 13.71 13.97
CA ILE A 171 0.42 12.83 14.79
C ILE A 171 -1.01 12.83 14.25
N ARG A 172 -1.60 14.01 14.03
CA ARG A 172 -2.97 14.12 13.52
C ARG A 172 -3.13 13.43 12.16
N SER A 173 -2.31 13.76 11.18
CA SER A 173 -2.37 13.20 9.83
C SER A 173 -2.20 11.68 9.83
N ALA A 174 -1.20 11.15 10.53
CA ALA A 174 -0.96 9.71 10.61
C ALA A 174 -2.10 8.98 11.32
N TRP A 175 -2.56 9.49 12.47
CA TRP A 175 -3.57 8.80 13.25
C TRP A 175 -4.99 8.95 12.72
N THR A 176 -5.33 10.02 11.99
CA THR A 176 -6.62 10.11 11.27
C THR A 176 -6.73 8.98 10.25
N ALA A 177 -5.64 8.69 9.51
CA ALA A 177 -5.60 7.56 8.58
C ALA A 177 -5.74 6.21 9.29
N ILE A 178 -5.04 6.03 10.42
CA ILE A 178 -5.06 4.77 11.19
C ILE A 178 -6.43 4.51 11.82
N PHE A 179 -7.06 5.52 12.42
CA PHE A 179 -8.41 5.38 12.95
C PHE A 179 -9.42 5.04 11.86
N PHE A 180 -9.31 5.67 10.69
CA PHE A 180 -10.16 5.33 9.56
C PHE A 180 -9.93 3.88 9.09
N LEU A 181 -8.67 3.42 9.01
CA LEU A 181 -8.35 2.03 8.69
C LEU A 181 -8.95 1.06 9.71
N ARG A 182 -8.97 1.39 11.00
CA ARG A 182 -9.63 0.58 12.04
C ARG A 182 -11.13 0.48 11.78
N TYR A 183 -11.82 1.60 11.55
CA TYR A 183 -13.25 1.61 11.24
C TYR A 183 -13.57 0.85 9.96
N TRP A 184 -12.75 1.02 8.92
CA TRP A 184 -12.86 0.28 7.67
C TRP A 184 -12.69 -1.22 7.91
N HIS A 185 -11.59 -1.65 8.52
CA HIS A 185 -11.31 -3.06 8.79
C HIS A 185 -12.44 -3.73 9.58
N GLN A 186 -12.93 -3.05 10.63
CA GLN A 186 -14.00 -3.58 11.47
C GLN A 186 -15.35 -3.64 10.74
N SER A 187 -15.66 -2.68 9.86
CA SER A 187 -16.89 -2.68 9.06
C SER A 187 -17.02 -3.85 8.08
N ILE A 188 -15.90 -4.52 7.76
CA ILE A 188 -15.84 -5.67 6.84
C ILE A 188 -15.59 -6.98 7.59
N ASN A 189 -15.24 -6.91 8.87
CA ASN A 189 -15.04 -8.08 9.74
C ASN A 189 -16.37 -8.70 10.23
N ASP A 190 -17.45 -8.51 9.49
CA ASP A 190 -18.76 -9.03 9.84
C ASP A 190 -18.91 -10.46 9.30
N ASP A 191 -18.69 -11.44 10.19
CA ASP A 191 -18.82 -12.87 9.89
C ASP A 191 -20.22 -13.25 9.34
N SER A 192 -21.22 -12.39 9.50
CA SER A 192 -22.56 -12.62 8.96
C SER A 192 -22.68 -12.39 7.44
N ASN A 193 -21.68 -11.76 6.80
CA ASN A 193 -21.67 -11.51 5.37
C ASN A 193 -20.61 -12.36 4.63
N PRO A 194 -20.97 -13.54 4.09
CA PRO A 194 -20.04 -14.41 3.37
C PRO A 194 -19.58 -13.86 2.01
N LEU A 195 -20.11 -12.72 1.57
CA LEU A 195 -19.78 -12.11 0.28
C LEU A 195 -18.64 -11.08 0.40
N MET A 196 -18.46 -10.45 1.55
CA MET A 196 -17.40 -9.48 1.78
C MET A 196 -16.47 -9.97 2.88
N SER A 197 -15.17 -9.85 2.67
CA SER A 197 -14.20 -10.23 3.69
C SER A 197 -12.98 -9.34 3.64
N ILE A 198 -12.23 -9.25 4.74
CA ILE A 198 -11.03 -8.42 4.83
C ILE A 198 -10.00 -8.84 3.77
N ALA A 199 -9.88 -10.14 3.51
CA ALA A 199 -8.96 -10.66 2.51
C ALA A 199 -9.28 -10.16 1.09
N ARG A 200 -10.56 -9.95 0.76
CA ARG A 200 -11.01 -9.55 -0.59
C ARG A 200 -11.32 -8.07 -0.73
N ASN A 201 -11.76 -7.43 0.34
CA ASN A 201 -12.34 -6.09 0.35
C ASN A 201 -11.56 -5.07 1.19
N GLY A 202 -10.70 -5.54 2.09
CA GLY A 202 -9.84 -4.71 2.92
C GLY A 202 -8.44 -4.55 2.33
N VAL A 203 -7.69 -3.63 2.95
CA VAL A 203 -6.25 -3.54 2.80
C VAL A 203 -5.61 -4.87 3.23
N SER A 204 -4.53 -5.30 2.56
CA SER A 204 -3.85 -6.54 2.98
C SER A 204 -3.33 -6.46 4.41
N ARG A 205 -3.32 -7.61 5.10
CA ARG A 205 -2.88 -7.70 6.50
C ARG A 205 -1.50 -7.11 6.72
N GLN A 206 -0.54 -7.44 5.85
CA GLN A 206 0.82 -6.91 5.91
C GLN A 206 0.82 -5.37 5.78
N SER A 207 0.08 -4.81 4.82
CA SER A 207 -0.01 -3.36 4.64
C SER A 207 -0.71 -2.66 5.81
N TYR A 208 -1.77 -3.28 6.34
CA TYR A 208 -2.45 -2.80 7.54
C TYR A 208 -1.49 -2.73 8.73
N GLU A 209 -0.68 -3.78 8.93
CA GLU A 209 0.34 -3.82 9.97
C GLU A 209 1.43 -2.75 9.75
N ILE A 210 1.93 -2.56 8.52
CA ILE A 210 2.91 -1.50 8.18
C ILE A 210 2.36 -0.11 8.52
N PHE A 211 1.11 0.19 8.13
CA PHE A 211 0.50 1.50 8.37
C PHE A 211 0.30 1.78 9.86
N HIS A 212 -0.12 0.78 10.63
CA HIS A 212 -0.21 0.88 12.08
C HIS A 212 1.15 1.13 12.73
N PHE A 213 2.16 0.38 12.29
CA PHE A 213 3.52 0.49 12.80
C PHE A 213 4.08 1.91 12.61
N LEU A 214 3.84 2.52 11.46
CA LEU A 214 4.22 3.92 11.21
C LEU A 214 3.56 4.91 12.18
N GLY A 215 2.31 4.70 12.61
CA GLY A 215 1.69 5.59 13.60
C GLY A 215 2.30 5.46 14.98
N ASP A 216 2.52 4.22 15.42
CA ASP A 216 3.08 3.90 16.73
C ASP A 216 4.55 4.35 16.83
N SER A 217 5.36 4.05 15.81
CA SER A 217 6.77 4.46 15.74
C SER A 217 6.94 5.98 15.71
N LEU A 218 6.02 6.72 15.08
CA LEU A 218 6.09 8.18 15.03
C LEU A 218 5.93 8.78 16.44
N ILE A 219 4.92 8.34 17.20
CA ILE A 219 4.75 8.75 18.61
C ILE A 219 5.96 8.30 19.42
N GLY A 220 6.43 7.07 19.21
CA GLY A 220 7.60 6.50 19.87
C GLY A 220 8.86 7.36 19.70
N LEU A 221 9.13 7.83 18.48
CA LEU A 221 10.25 8.73 18.20
C LEU A 221 10.08 10.08 18.89
N ILE A 222 8.87 10.66 18.85
CA ILE A 222 8.58 11.96 19.47
C ILE A 222 8.82 11.92 20.98
N ILE A 223 8.28 10.91 21.69
CA ILE A 223 8.45 10.79 23.14
C ILE A 223 9.90 10.45 23.51
N SER A 224 10.60 9.66 22.68
CA SER A 224 12.01 9.31 22.89
C SER A 224 12.92 10.53 22.78
N HIS A 225 12.71 11.36 21.75
CA HIS A 225 13.44 12.62 21.62
C HIS A 225 13.11 13.60 22.74
N ARG A 226 11.83 13.76 23.10
CA ARG A 226 11.42 14.65 24.19
C ARG A 226 12.15 14.36 25.50
N GLU A 227 12.30 13.08 25.84
CA GLU A 227 12.81 12.66 27.15
C GLU A 227 14.33 12.46 27.18
N TYR A 228 14.94 12.03 26.08
CA TYR A 228 16.36 11.67 26.03
C TYR A 228 17.23 12.58 25.14
N TYR A 229 16.63 13.26 24.16
CA TYR A 229 17.34 14.06 23.17
C TYR A 229 16.65 15.42 22.87
N PRO A 230 16.27 16.22 23.90
CA PRO A 230 15.42 17.40 23.71
C PRO A 230 16.09 18.53 22.90
N THR A 231 17.41 18.50 22.75
CA THR A 231 18.19 19.50 22.00
C THR A 231 18.45 19.08 20.55
N VAL A 232 18.01 17.90 20.12
CA VAL A 232 18.24 17.37 18.78
C VAL A 232 16.93 17.33 18.01
N PRO A 233 16.80 18.05 16.88
CA PRO A 233 15.56 18.05 16.11
C PRO A 233 15.27 16.66 15.58
N LEU A 234 14.02 16.20 15.73
CA LEU A 234 13.59 14.94 15.14
C LEU A 234 13.32 15.14 13.65
N LEU A 235 14.00 14.37 12.79
CA LEU A 235 13.86 14.40 11.34
C LEU A 235 13.26 13.06 10.85
N PRO A 236 11.93 12.85 10.89
CA PRO A 236 11.33 11.52 10.67
C PRO A 236 11.73 10.84 9.35
N TRP A 237 11.91 11.62 8.28
CA TRP A 237 12.32 11.11 6.96
C TRP A 237 13.75 10.52 6.92
N LYS A 238 14.55 10.69 7.98
CA LYS A 238 15.89 10.09 8.10
C LYS A 238 15.90 8.74 8.81
N HIS A 239 14.76 8.24 9.27
CA HIS A 239 14.63 6.96 9.99
C HIS A 239 14.26 5.76 9.09
N GLY A 240 14.16 5.96 7.77
CA GLY A 240 13.94 4.89 6.78
C GLY A 240 15.22 4.16 6.36
N THR A 241 15.10 3.27 5.37
CA THR A 241 16.19 2.42 4.86
C THR A 241 16.86 2.97 3.60
N GLU A 242 16.43 4.14 3.13
CA GLU A 242 16.94 4.81 1.93
C GLU A 242 18.48 4.83 1.83
N ALA A 243 19.18 5.10 2.94
CA ALA A 243 20.64 5.12 2.94
C ALA A 243 21.26 3.78 2.51
N CYS A 244 20.64 2.65 2.89
CA CYS A 244 21.06 1.31 2.51
C CYS A 244 20.79 1.03 1.03
N GLU A 245 19.59 1.35 0.53
CA GLU A 245 19.22 1.20 -0.88
C GLU A 245 20.23 1.89 -1.81
N HIS A 246 20.67 3.08 -1.41
CA HIS A 246 21.65 3.85 -2.16
C HIS A 246 23.06 3.26 -2.13
N ILE A 247 23.50 2.71 -0.99
CA ILE A 247 24.77 1.98 -0.92
C ILE A 247 24.73 0.81 -1.91
N PHE A 248 23.62 0.06 -1.95
CA PHE A 248 23.43 -1.00 -2.93
C PHE A 248 23.39 -0.47 -4.37
N GLY A 249 22.78 0.69 -4.60
CA GLY A 249 22.83 1.39 -5.88
C GLY A 249 24.26 1.66 -6.35
N TRP A 250 25.12 2.17 -5.47
CA TRP A 250 26.53 2.41 -5.78
C TRP A 250 27.33 1.14 -6.01
N MET A 251 27.08 0.10 -5.22
CA MET A 251 27.68 -1.20 -5.47
C MET A 251 27.34 -1.69 -6.88
N ARG A 252 26.08 -1.52 -7.33
CA ARG A 252 25.65 -1.84 -8.71
C ARG A 252 26.23 -0.91 -9.77
N VAL A 253 26.52 0.35 -9.45
CA VAL A 253 27.24 1.26 -10.37
C VAL A 253 28.69 0.80 -10.58
N ILE A 254 29.36 0.37 -9.51
CA ILE A 254 30.72 -0.16 -9.58
C ILE A 254 30.72 -1.51 -10.31
N MET A 255 29.79 -2.39 -9.95
CA MET A 255 29.65 -3.73 -10.50
C MET A 255 28.17 -4.16 -10.48
N PRO A 256 27.46 -4.17 -11.62
CA PRO A 256 26.01 -4.43 -11.65
C PRO A 256 25.59 -5.78 -11.06
N ASN A 257 26.38 -6.82 -11.34
CA ASN A 257 26.18 -8.18 -10.83
C ASN A 257 27.38 -8.55 -9.97
N PHE A 258 27.31 -8.31 -8.67
CA PHE A 258 28.39 -8.57 -7.73
C PHE A 258 28.07 -9.79 -6.84
N THR A 259 29.08 -10.59 -6.52
CA THR A 259 28.98 -11.64 -5.50
C THR A 259 29.16 -11.05 -4.09
N VAL A 260 28.90 -11.85 -3.05
CA VAL A 260 29.15 -11.42 -1.65
C VAL A 260 30.62 -11.05 -1.43
N LEU A 261 31.55 -11.76 -2.07
CA LEU A 261 32.98 -11.45 -1.99
C LEU A 261 33.29 -10.09 -2.64
N ASP A 262 32.72 -9.84 -3.82
CA ASP A 262 32.87 -8.55 -4.50
C ASP A 262 32.33 -7.41 -3.64
N ALA A 263 31.16 -7.59 -3.00
CA ALA A 263 30.58 -6.60 -2.09
C ALA A 263 31.53 -6.25 -0.95
N ARG A 264 32.13 -7.27 -0.31
CA ARG A 264 33.10 -7.08 0.78
C ARG A 264 34.35 -6.36 0.29
N GLN A 265 34.87 -6.70 -0.90
CA GLN A 265 36.03 -6.05 -1.50
C GLN A 265 35.73 -4.61 -1.99
N MET A 266 34.47 -4.29 -2.27
CA MET A 266 34.03 -2.94 -2.64
C MET A 266 33.89 -1.98 -1.46
N LEU A 267 33.81 -2.47 -0.21
CA LEU A 267 33.59 -1.63 0.98
C LEU A 267 34.55 -0.43 1.07
N PRO A 268 35.88 -0.55 0.89
CA PRO A 268 36.78 0.60 0.95
C PRO A 268 36.46 1.68 -0.09
N LYS A 269 36.02 1.27 -1.29
CA LYS A 269 35.61 2.19 -2.37
C LYS A 269 34.30 2.89 -2.01
N ILE A 270 33.34 2.15 -1.46
CA ILE A 270 32.07 2.72 -0.98
C ILE A 270 32.33 3.73 0.14
N PHE A 271 33.18 3.41 1.12
CA PHE A 271 33.55 4.34 2.19
C PHE A 271 34.19 5.62 1.65
N ALA A 272 35.06 5.52 0.64
CA ALA A 272 35.65 6.68 -0.01
C ALA A 272 34.58 7.54 -0.72
N ILE A 273 33.65 6.91 -1.47
CA ILE A 273 32.55 7.61 -2.13
C ILE A 273 31.67 8.33 -1.11
N VAL A 274 31.20 7.62 -0.08
CA VAL A 274 30.34 8.19 0.97
C VAL A 274 31.04 9.36 1.66
N ARG A 275 32.33 9.22 2.01
CA ARG A 275 33.12 10.29 2.63
C ARG A 275 33.21 11.53 1.74
N ASN A 276 33.49 11.35 0.45
CA ASN A 276 33.62 12.46 -0.52
C ASN A 276 32.28 13.15 -0.83
N VAL A 277 31.17 12.44 -0.67
CA VAL A 277 29.82 13.00 -0.81
C VAL A 277 29.47 13.81 0.43
N MET A 278 29.70 13.24 1.62
CA MET A 278 29.45 13.92 2.89
C MET A 278 30.33 15.17 3.07
N SER A 279 31.54 15.18 2.51
CA SER A 279 32.43 16.34 2.50
C SER A 279 32.07 17.39 1.43
N GLY A 280 31.05 17.13 0.61
CA GLY A 280 30.62 18.03 -0.48
C GLY A 280 31.58 18.09 -1.68
N GLN A 281 32.62 17.26 -1.71
CA GLN A 281 33.65 17.24 -2.77
C GLN A 281 33.14 16.58 -4.05
N ILE A 282 32.18 15.66 -3.94
CA ILE A 282 31.50 15.05 -5.08
C ILE A 282 30.02 15.44 -5.02
N LYS A 283 29.55 16.15 -6.05
CA LYS A 283 28.12 16.30 -6.28
C LYS A 283 27.58 14.99 -6.82
N MET A 284 26.53 14.50 -6.19
CA MET A 284 25.90 13.26 -6.59
C MET A 284 25.33 13.40 -8.00
N PRO A 285 25.74 12.56 -8.97
CA PRO A 285 25.21 12.66 -10.32
C PRO A 285 23.71 12.35 -10.28
N GLN A 286 22.89 13.24 -10.83
CA GLN A 286 21.51 12.92 -11.19
C GLN A 286 21.58 11.93 -12.36
N SER A 287 21.72 10.64 -12.07
CA SER A 287 22.08 9.68 -13.12
C SER A 287 20.89 9.40 -14.04
N ASP A 288 21.07 9.69 -15.33
CA ASP A 288 20.16 9.29 -16.42
C ASP A 288 20.09 7.75 -16.63
N HIS A 289 20.99 6.98 -16.00
CA HIS A 289 21.07 5.52 -16.09
C HIS A 289 20.22 4.75 -15.06
N LEU A 290 19.56 5.44 -14.12
CA LEU A 290 18.56 4.86 -13.21
C LEU A 290 17.17 4.88 -13.83
N GLN A 291 16.95 4.10 -14.90
CA GLN A 291 15.60 3.77 -15.37
C GLN A 291 14.76 2.98 -14.33
N SER A 292 15.33 2.72 -13.14
CA SER A 292 14.77 1.94 -12.02
C SER A 292 14.21 2.80 -10.86
N GLY A 293 13.87 4.06 -11.08
CA GLY A 293 12.97 4.80 -10.15
C GLY A 293 13.58 5.42 -8.89
N TYR A 294 14.86 5.18 -8.57
CA TYR A 294 15.52 5.79 -7.40
C TYR A 294 15.72 7.31 -7.61
N LYS A 295 14.85 8.14 -7.04
CA LYS A 295 15.09 9.60 -6.91
C LYS A 295 15.93 9.85 -5.67
N TYR A 296 17.11 10.41 -5.91
CA TYR A 296 18.19 10.63 -4.94
C TYR A 296 17.96 11.90 -4.08
N ASN A 297 18.27 11.86 -2.78
CA ASN A 297 18.67 13.06 -2.02
C ASN A 297 19.45 12.73 -0.72
N PHE A 298 20.75 12.37 -0.82
CA PHE A 298 21.65 12.45 0.36
C PHE A 298 22.12 13.87 0.63
N THR A 299 22.31 14.64 -0.43
CA THR A 299 22.52 16.06 -0.33
C THR A 299 21.24 16.64 0.23
N ASN A 300 21.35 17.32 1.36
CA ASN A 300 20.35 18.27 1.80
C ASN A 300 20.20 19.37 0.71
N GLU A 301 19.58 19.07 -0.44
CA GLU A 301 19.16 20.12 -1.38
C GLU A 301 18.12 21.04 -0.74
N LEU A 302 17.57 20.62 0.41
CA LEU A 302 16.66 21.37 1.24
C LEU A 302 17.21 21.36 2.67
N VAL A 303 18.33 22.05 2.92
CA VAL A 303 18.53 22.63 4.25
C VAL A 303 17.50 23.75 4.31
N ASP A 304 16.42 23.55 5.07
CA ASP A 304 15.74 24.72 5.62
C ASP A 304 16.79 25.47 6.45
N ASP A 305 16.86 26.79 6.38
CA ASP A 305 17.91 27.57 7.04
C ASP A 305 17.97 27.27 8.57
N SER A 306 16.87 26.73 9.13
CA SER A 306 16.81 26.14 10.47
C SER A 306 15.72 25.04 10.58
N TYR A 307 15.97 24.00 11.39
CA TYR A 307 14.98 22.96 11.78
C TYR A 307 14.39 23.18 13.19
N GLU A 308 14.43 24.42 13.69
CA GLU A 308 13.99 24.77 15.05
C GLU A 308 12.56 24.33 15.38
N HIS A 309 11.63 24.36 14.42
CA HIS A 309 10.25 23.91 14.65
C HIS A 309 10.15 22.41 14.99
N LEU A 310 11.17 21.62 14.66
CA LEU A 310 11.24 20.18 14.97
C LEU A 310 11.92 19.88 16.31
N LEU A 311 12.35 20.91 17.05
CA LEU A 311 12.77 20.82 18.45
C LEU A 311 11.60 20.97 19.43
N TYR A 312 10.43 21.42 18.95
CA TYR A 312 9.24 21.51 19.79
C TYR A 312 8.58 20.13 19.94
N PHE A 313 8.83 19.47 21.08
CA PHE A 313 8.24 18.16 21.37
C PHE A 313 6.96 18.28 22.21
N PRO A 314 5.82 17.74 21.74
CA PRO A 314 4.55 17.86 22.45
C PRO A 314 4.51 17.03 23.74
N SER A 315 3.80 17.55 24.73
CA SER A 315 3.45 16.87 25.98
C SER A 315 2.44 15.74 25.75
N ASN A 316 2.32 14.83 26.72
CA ASN A 316 1.35 13.73 26.63
C ASN A 316 -0.11 14.24 26.53
N LEU A 317 -0.41 15.41 27.10
CA LEU A 317 -1.74 16.03 26.99
C LEU A 317 -2.01 16.53 25.57
N GLU A 318 -1.04 17.20 24.95
CA GLU A 318 -1.16 17.66 23.57
C GLU A 318 -1.25 16.47 22.59
N ILE A 319 -0.44 15.42 22.78
CA ILE A 319 -0.55 14.18 22.00
C ILE A 319 -1.96 13.57 22.17
N THR A 320 -2.46 13.49 23.40
CA THR A 320 -3.80 12.94 23.68
C THR A 320 -4.91 13.76 23.02
N HIS A 321 -4.79 15.09 23.04
CA HIS A 321 -5.70 16.00 22.35
C HIS A 321 -5.67 15.77 20.83
N GLU A 322 -4.49 15.73 20.23
CA GLU A 322 -4.36 15.50 18.78
C GLU A 322 -4.90 14.14 18.34
N LEU A 323 -4.69 13.10 19.16
CA LEU A 323 -5.29 11.79 18.92
C LEU A 323 -6.82 11.83 19.00
N ALA A 324 -7.40 12.59 19.93
CA ALA A 324 -8.85 12.76 20.02
C ALA A 324 -9.42 13.51 18.80
N VAL A 325 -8.74 14.57 18.35
CA VAL A 325 -9.11 15.29 17.12
C VAL A 325 -9.00 14.37 15.89
N ALA A 326 -7.92 13.60 15.79
CA ALA A 326 -7.72 12.65 14.70
C ALA A 326 -8.80 11.55 14.66
N GLU A 327 -9.18 11.01 15.82
CA GLU A 327 -10.26 10.04 15.95
C GLU A 327 -11.60 10.61 15.51
N LEU A 328 -11.90 11.85 15.90
CA LEU A 328 -13.12 12.56 15.52
C LEU A 328 -13.17 12.85 14.02
N GLN A 329 -12.07 13.28 13.41
CA GLN A 329 -11.97 13.46 11.96
C GLN A 329 -12.20 12.14 11.21
N ALA A 330 -11.52 11.07 11.64
CA ALA A 330 -11.69 9.75 11.05
C ALA A 330 -13.14 9.24 11.18
N ARG A 331 -13.79 9.50 12.33
CA ARG A 331 -15.20 9.18 12.58
C ARG A 331 -16.12 9.94 11.62
N LYS A 332 -15.89 11.24 11.40
CA LYS A 332 -16.66 12.05 10.44
C LYS A 332 -16.51 11.53 9.00
N ILE A 333 -15.29 11.17 8.58
CA ILE A 333 -15.05 10.59 7.25
C ILE A 333 -15.71 9.20 7.14
N ALA A 334 -15.64 8.37 8.18
CA ALA A 334 -16.28 7.06 8.22
C ALA A 334 -17.81 7.18 8.11
N LEU A 335 -18.44 8.07 8.89
CA LEU A 335 -19.86 8.38 8.80
C LEU A 335 -20.24 8.90 7.40
N PHE A 336 -19.44 9.82 6.84
CA PHE A 336 -19.61 10.28 5.47
C PHE A 336 -19.54 9.11 4.48
N ALA A 337 -18.65 8.14 4.68
CA ALA A 337 -18.58 6.93 3.85
C ALA A 337 -19.73 5.94 4.08
N GLY A 338 -20.56 6.13 5.11
CA GLY A 338 -21.65 5.21 5.48
C GLY A 338 -21.18 4.04 6.35
N ILE A 339 -20.04 4.18 7.03
CA ILE A 339 -19.59 3.27 8.08
C ILE A 339 -20.09 3.84 9.41
N ASP A 340 -20.85 3.07 10.18
CA ASP A 340 -21.31 3.48 11.50
C ASP A 340 -20.25 3.15 12.58
N PRO A 341 -19.55 4.15 13.14
CA PRO A 341 -18.50 3.90 14.10
C PRO A 341 -19.03 3.58 15.51
N SER A 342 -20.33 3.77 15.76
CA SER A 342 -20.96 3.53 17.07
C SER A 342 -21.16 2.05 17.40
N ILE A 343 -21.14 1.19 16.37
CA ILE A 343 -21.15 -0.27 16.50
C ILE A 343 -19.87 -0.77 17.19
N PHE A 344 -18.83 0.07 17.29
CA PHE A 344 -17.49 -0.32 17.71
C PHE A 344 -17.18 0.18 19.12
N THR A 345 -17.66 -0.53 20.14
CA THR A 345 -17.53 -0.15 21.56
C THR A 345 -16.49 -0.96 22.35
N ALA A 346 -15.68 -1.81 21.71
CA ALA A 346 -14.64 -2.58 22.38
C ALA A 346 -13.23 -2.16 21.93
N PRO A 347 -12.28 -1.91 22.86
CA PRO A 347 -10.87 -1.78 22.50
C PRO A 347 -10.39 -3.08 21.85
N LEU A 348 -9.82 -2.97 20.66
CA LEU A 348 -9.18 -4.10 19.96
C LEU A 348 -8.06 -4.68 20.85
N PRO A 349 -7.94 -6.01 20.94
CA PRO A 349 -6.70 -6.62 21.38
C PRO A 349 -5.59 -6.20 20.42
N SER A 350 -4.43 -5.84 20.95
CA SER A 350 -3.19 -5.74 20.16
C SER A 350 -3.01 -7.03 19.35
N PRO A 351 -2.49 -6.96 18.10
CA PRO A 351 -2.29 -8.15 17.28
C PRO A 351 -1.12 -8.97 17.84
N ASN A 352 -1.37 -9.73 18.91
CA ASN A 352 -0.41 -10.67 19.52
C ASN A 352 -0.62 -12.11 19.04
N VAL A 353 -1.28 -12.32 17.89
CA VAL A 353 -1.41 -13.66 17.30
C VAL A 353 -0.25 -13.89 16.34
N THR A 354 0.65 -14.79 16.73
CA THR A 354 1.73 -15.34 15.90
C THR A 354 1.18 -15.92 14.59
N PRO A 355 1.88 -15.76 13.44
CA PRO A 355 1.33 -16.06 12.13
C PRO A 355 1.27 -17.57 11.87
N THR A 356 0.17 -18.03 11.26
CA THR A 356 0.21 -19.15 10.30
C THR A 356 0.45 -18.54 8.93
N ASP A 357 1.51 -18.96 8.24
CA ASP A 357 1.81 -18.58 6.86
C ASP A 357 0.62 -18.94 5.97
N ASP A 358 0.04 -17.94 5.35
CA ASP A 358 -1.00 -18.09 4.32
C ASP A 358 -0.33 -17.72 2.99
N ASP A 359 0.20 -18.72 2.31
CA ASP A 359 1.03 -18.60 1.09
C ASP A 359 0.32 -17.81 -0.04
N ASP A 360 -1.01 -17.77 -0.04
CA ASP A 360 -1.83 -17.07 -1.04
C ASP A 360 -1.88 -15.54 -0.83
N ALA A 361 -1.51 -15.03 0.35
CA ALA A 361 -1.47 -13.59 0.63
C ALA A 361 -0.24 -12.88 0.02
N ASN A 362 0.75 -13.65 -0.46
CA ASN A 362 2.03 -13.16 -0.98
C ASN A 362 2.06 -12.88 -2.50
N GLU A 363 1.04 -13.24 -3.29
CA GLU A 363 1.08 -13.08 -4.76
C GLU A 363 1.10 -11.61 -5.25
N GLY A 364 0.94 -10.63 -4.37
CA GLY A 364 0.88 -9.20 -4.73
C GLY A 364 1.92 -8.30 -4.07
N ILE A 365 2.66 -8.80 -3.08
CA ILE A 365 3.60 -8.03 -2.26
C ILE A 365 5.01 -8.42 -2.66
N SER A 366 5.93 -7.46 -2.62
CA SER A 366 7.31 -7.64 -3.08
C SER A 366 8.02 -8.73 -2.26
N THR A 367 7.93 -9.98 -2.69
CA THR A 367 8.81 -11.04 -2.22
C THR A 367 10.20 -10.74 -2.75
N SER A 368 11.16 -10.57 -1.83
CA SER A 368 12.56 -10.49 -2.20
C SER A 368 12.96 -11.78 -2.91
N ALA A 369 13.74 -11.66 -3.99
CA ALA A 369 14.30 -12.81 -4.73
C ALA A 369 15.24 -13.70 -3.89
N SER A 370 15.43 -13.38 -2.59
CA SER A 370 16.21 -14.17 -1.63
C SER A 370 15.50 -15.44 -1.17
N ALA A 371 14.18 -15.57 -1.34
CA ALA A 371 13.45 -16.78 -0.97
C ALA A 371 13.84 -18.02 -1.81
N ASP A 372 14.42 -17.80 -2.99
CA ASP A 372 14.79 -18.86 -3.94
C ASP A 372 16.28 -19.25 -3.88
N TYR A 373 17.06 -18.69 -2.94
CA TYR A 373 18.47 -19.08 -2.78
C TYR A 373 18.64 -20.13 -1.69
N GLU A 374 18.87 -21.36 -2.11
CA GLU A 374 19.41 -22.40 -1.25
C GLU A 374 20.87 -22.03 -0.91
N VAL A 375 21.09 -21.48 0.30
CA VAL A 375 22.42 -21.13 0.78
C VAL A 375 23.16 -22.41 1.16
N VAL A 376 24.04 -22.88 0.28
CA VAL A 376 24.98 -23.96 0.61
C VAL A 376 26.10 -23.39 1.48
N TYR A 377 26.06 -23.67 2.78
CA TYR A 377 27.14 -23.33 3.69
C TYR A 377 28.39 -24.14 3.36
N ALA A 378 29.56 -23.50 3.36
CA ALA A 378 30.84 -24.15 3.07
C ALA A 378 31.29 -25.16 4.14
N CYS A 379 30.65 -25.17 5.32
CA CYS A 379 30.92 -26.12 6.40
C CYS A 379 29.64 -26.89 6.74
N VAL A 380 29.64 -28.19 6.42
CA VAL A 380 28.55 -29.12 6.72
C VAL A 380 28.95 -29.94 7.95
N PRO A 381 28.22 -29.84 9.08
CA PRO A 381 28.54 -30.58 10.30
C PRO A 381 28.60 -32.08 10.03
N GLY A 382 29.78 -32.69 10.24
CA GLY A 382 30.02 -34.13 10.03
C GLY A 382 30.77 -34.49 8.75
N GLU A 383 30.86 -33.59 7.77
CA GLU A 383 31.60 -33.80 6.52
C GLU A 383 32.95 -33.06 6.48
N THR A 384 33.09 -31.99 7.27
CA THR A 384 34.33 -31.20 7.35
C THR A 384 35.29 -31.78 8.39
N PRO A 385 36.56 -32.09 8.04
CA PRO A 385 37.54 -32.63 8.99
C PRO A 385 37.76 -31.69 10.18
N MET A 386 37.77 -32.26 11.39
CA MET A 386 37.94 -31.49 12.65
C MET A 386 39.25 -30.68 12.68
N SER A 387 40.28 -31.10 11.94
CA SER A 387 41.55 -30.38 11.84
C SER A 387 41.40 -28.98 11.25
N ASP A 388 40.51 -28.83 10.26
CA ASP A 388 40.36 -27.60 9.51
C ASP A 388 39.51 -26.60 10.29
N ILE A 389 38.51 -27.13 11.03
CA ILE A 389 37.70 -26.38 12.00
C ILE A 389 38.58 -25.87 13.15
N MET A 390 39.48 -26.71 13.67
CA MET A 390 40.38 -26.34 14.75
C MET A 390 41.44 -25.32 14.30
N HIS A 391 41.92 -25.40 13.06
CA HIS A 391 42.88 -24.43 12.52
C HIS A 391 42.26 -23.04 12.37
N GLU A 392 41.06 -22.93 11.80
CA GLU A 392 40.34 -21.66 11.69
C GLU A 392 39.92 -21.10 13.06
N ALA A 393 39.45 -21.97 13.96
CA ALA A 393 39.13 -21.55 15.33
C ALA A 393 40.38 -21.02 16.08
N ALA A 394 41.54 -21.63 15.88
CA ALA A 394 42.80 -21.19 16.49
C ALA A 394 43.28 -19.85 15.92
N ILE A 395 43.15 -19.61 14.61
CA ILE A 395 43.46 -18.33 13.97
C ILE A 395 42.54 -17.24 14.53
N THR A 396 41.22 -17.50 14.59
CA THR A 396 40.22 -16.56 15.11
C THR A 396 40.44 -16.23 16.59
N ILE A 397 40.85 -17.21 17.40
CA ILE A 397 41.19 -17.02 18.83
C ILE A 397 42.49 -16.22 19.00
N GLY A 398 43.49 -16.46 18.15
CA GLY A 398 44.74 -15.69 18.14
C GLY A 398 44.49 -14.22 17.79
N GLU A 399 43.66 -13.95 16.79
CA GLU A 399 43.24 -12.59 16.41
C GLU A 399 42.46 -11.90 17.54
N LYS A 400 41.58 -12.64 18.24
CA LYS A 400 40.82 -12.13 19.38
C LYS A 400 41.72 -11.77 20.58
N GLN A 401 42.68 -12.63 20.92
CA GLN A 401 43.62 -12.38 22.02
C GLN A 401 44.56 -11.20 21.72
N GLN A 402 44.92 -11.01 20.45
CA GLN A 402 45.73 -9.87 20.04
C GLN A 402 44.95 -8.55 20.16
N VAL A 403 43.65 -8.57 19.87
CA VAL A 403 42.74 -7.43 20.08
C VAL A 403 42.52 -7.17 21.59
N ASP A 404 42.26 -8.19 22.40
CA ASP A 404 42.05 -8.02 23.85
C ASP A 404 43.32 -7.43 24.52
N SER A 405 44.53 -7.84 24.10
CA SER A 405 45.79 -7.27 24.59
C SER A 405 46.04 -5.80 24.21
N THR A 406 45.34 -5.29 23.18
CA THR A 406 45.40 -3.87 22.80
C THR A 406 44.38 -3.00 23.55
N PHE A 407 43.45 -3.60 24.30
CA PHE A 407 42.41 -2.89 25.06
C PHE A 407 42.72 -2.71 26.56
N ASP A 408 43.81 -3.32 27.07
CA ASP A 408 44.21 -3.27 28.49
C ASP A 408 44.73 -1.88 28.97
N HIS A 409 44.58 -0.81 28.18
CA HIS A 409 45.08 0.54 28.50
C HIS A 409 44.01 1.64 28.51
N ILE A 410 42.75 1.30 28.76
CA ILE A 410 41.69 2.29 28.99
C ILE A 410 41.44 2.41 30.50
N ASP A 411 41.79 3.56 31.05
CA ASP A 411 41.61 3.95 32.45
C ASP A 411 40.12 4.15 32.77
N ILE A 412 39.61 3.46 33.80
CA ILE A 412 38.18 3.33 34.13
C ILE A 412 37.70 4.44 35.10
N ASP A 413 38.60 5.32 35.55
CA ASP A 413 38.26 6.29 36.61
C ASP A 413 37.42 7.51 36.15
N ASP A 414 37.34 7.82 34.84
CA ASP A 414 36.53 8.94 34.33
C ASP A 414 35.01 8.62 34.19
N GLU A 415 34.62 7.34 34.08
CA GLU A 415 33.21 6.93 33.95
C GLU A 415 32.43 7.04 35.27
N LEU A 416 33.14 6.94 36.41
CA LEU A 416 32.55 6.98 37.74
C LEU A 416 32.09 8.41 38.14
N GLU A 417 32.76 9.45 37.64
CA GLU A 417 32.36 10.85 37.85
C GLU A 417 31.15 11.27 37.01
N GLN A 418 31.01 10.74 35.78
CA GLN A 418 29.83 11.00 34.95
C GLN A 418 28.56 10.32 35.49
N LEU A 419 28.69 9.08 35.98
CA LEU A 419 27.61 8.35 36.67
C LEU A 419 27.12 9.08 37.93
N ALA A 420 28.02 9.70 38.70
CA ALA A 420 27.68 10.50 39.87
C ALA A 420 26.90 11.80 39.51
N SER A 421 27.17 12.39 38.34
CA SER A 421 26.49 13.61 37.88
C SER A 421 25.05 13.37 37.42
N TRP A 422 24.79 12.24 36.74
CA TRP A 422 23.45 11.86 36.25
C TRP A 422 22.51 11.42 37.38
N THR A 423 23.05 10.72 38.38
CA THR A 423 22.29 10.30 39.56
C THR A 423 21.83 11.51 40.38
N ARG A 424 22.61 12.61 40.39
CA ARG A 424 22.23 13.88 41.05
C ARG A 424 21.06 14.60 40.37
N MET A 425 20.94 14.55 39.04
CA MET A 425 19.79 15.16 38.34
C MET A 425 18.48 14.39 38.58
N SER A 426 18.53 13.07 38.68
CA SER A 426 17.35 12.23 38.93
C SER A 426 16.78 12.43 40.35
N ILE A 427 17.66 12.64 41.34
CA ILE A 427 17.27 12.89 42.74
C ILE A 427 16.73 14.32 42.93
N SER A 428 17.27 15.33 42.23
CA SER A 428 16.77 16.71 42.28
C SER A 428 15.29 16.83 41.84
N ASN A 429 14.91 16.08 40.80
CA ASN A 429 13.53 16.03 40.30
C ASN A 429 12.56 15.29 41.25
N LEU A 430 13.08 14.43 42.12
CA LEU A 430 12.31 13.70 43.14
C LEU A 430 12.12 14.49 44.44
N LEU A 431 13.07 15.36 44.79
CA LEU A 431 13.08 16.09 46.07
C LEU A 431 12.39 17.46 46.03
N ASN A 432 12.15 18.04 44.85
CA ASN A 432 11.41 19.30 44.69
C ASN A 432 10.09 19.09 43.93
N PRO A 433 9.00 18.66 44.59
CA PRO A 433 7.68 18.70 43.97
C PRO A 433 7.25 20.16 43.82
N MET A 434 7.42 20.72 42.62
CA MET A 434 6.77 21.98 42.26
C MET A 434 5.25 21.83 42.46
N PRO A 435 4.55 22.88 42.94
CA PRO A 435 3.11 22.81 43.17
C PRO A 435 2.42 22.41 41.86
N ARG A 436 1.78 21.24 41.85
CA ARG A 436 1.03 20.74 40.70
C ARG A 436 -0.24 21.58 40.55
N GLU A 437 -0.15 22.67 39.81
CA GLU A 437 -1.30 23.06 38.99
C GLU A 437 -1.60 21.85 38.11
N THR A 438 -2.86 21.39 38.08
CA THR A 438 -3.30 20.36 37.14
C THR A 438 -2.85 20.79 35.75
N PRO A 439 -1.99 20.01 35.06
CA PRO A 439 -1.51 20.43 33.75
C PRO A 439 -2.73 20.48 32.83
N ALA A 440 -3.09 21.69 32.43
CA ALA A 440 -4.20 21.98 31.53
C ALA A 440 -3.60 22.49 30.22
N LEU A 441 -4.23 22.14 29.11
CA LEU A 441 -3.89 22.72 27.82
C LEU A 441 -4.13 24.23 27.87
N SER A 442 -3.24 25.02 27.28
CA SER A 442 -3.43 26.47 27.23
C SER A 442 -4.65 26.82 26.37
N ALA A 443 -5.33 27.91 26.70
CA ALA A 443 -6.46 28.39 25.90
C ALA A 443 -6.04 28.68 24.45
N ASP A 444 -4.84 29.24 24.26
CA ASP A 444 -4.27 29.52 22.94
C ASP A 444 -4.06 28.24 22.14
N PHE A 445 -3.56 27.16 22.76
CA PHE A 445 -3.42 25.86 22.11
C PHE A 445 -4.78 25.32 21.64
N LEU A 446 -5.80 25.38 22.50
CA LEU A 446 -7.14 24.89 22.16
C LEU A 446 -7.78 25.70 21.01
N VAL A 447 -7.57 27.02 20.97
CA VAL A 447 -8.05 27.88 19.88
C VAL A 447 -7.25 27.63 18.60
N GLU A 448 -5.93 27.46 18.70
CA GLU A 448 -5.08 27.14 17.57
C GLU A 448 -5.48 25.82 16.93
N ARG A 449 -5.70 24.80 17.78
CA ARG A 449 -5.99 23.42 17.39
C ARG A 449 -7.49 23.09 17.36
N SER A 450 -8.35 24.11 17.34
CA SER A 450 -9.79 23.91 17.22
C SER A 450 -10.13 23.09 15.99
N GLU A 451 -11.08 22.17 16.15
CA GLU A 451 -11.59 21.32 15.08
C GLU A 451 -12.16 22.15 13.91
N ASP A 452 -12.69 23.34 14.20
CA ASP A 452 -13.32 24.21 13.21
C ASP A 452 -12.37 24.61 12.06
N LYS A 453 -11.07 24.66 12.33
CA LYS A 453 -10.05 24.96 11.30
C LYS A 453 -9.73 23.77 10.39
N TYR A 454 -10.11 22.56 10.80
CA TYR A 454 -9.75 21.31 10.14
C TYR A 454 -10.98 20.43 9.87
N GLN A 455 -12.12 21.06 9.58
CA GLN A 455 -13.36 20.35 9.25
C GLN A 455 -13.26 19.71 7.86
N LEU A 456 -12.80 18.46 7.83
CA LEU A 456 -12.69 17.65 6.61
C LEU A 456 -14.06 17.25 6.03
N VAL A 457 -15.10 17.28 6.85
CA VAL A 457 -16.49 17.02 6.47
C VAL A 457 -17.34 18.18 6.95
N VAL A 458 -18.09 18.79 6.05
CA VAL A 458 -18.94 19.97 6.27
C VAL A 458 -20.39 19.66 5.95
N MET A 459 -21.31 20.50 6.42
CA MET A 459 -22.71 20.44 5.98
C MET A 459 -22.81 21.04 4.57
N GLY A 460 -23.48 20.33 3.67
CA GLY A 460 -23.78 20.77 2.31
C GLY A 460 -24.65 22.03 2.30
N SER A 461 -24.63 22.72 1.16
CA SER A 461 -25.37 23.98 0.94
C SER A 461 -26.90 23.86 1.14
N ASP A 462 -27.43 22.65 1.09
CA ASP A 462 -28.83 22.25 1.28
C ASP A 462 -29.17 21.91 2.74
N GLY A 463 -28.19 21.89 3.65
CA GLY A 463 -28.37 21.70 5.10
C GLY A 463 -28.76 20.27 5.53
N ASN A 464 -28.94 19.35 4.57
CA ASN A 464 -29.43 17.99 4.83
C ASN A 464 -28.37 16.89 4.59
N HIS A 465 -27.28 17.19 3.88
CA HIS A 465 -26.25 16.20 3.55
C HIS A 465 -24.87 16.65 4.05
N HIS A 466 -24.03 15.69 4.43
CA HIS A 466 -22.63 15.95 4.71
C HIS A 466 -21.81 15.84 3.42
N GLU A 467 -20.90 16.77 3.20
CA GLU A 467 -19.99 16.82 2.05
C GLU A 467 -18.53 16.85 2.52
N LEU A 468 -17.62 16.33 1.69
CA LEU A 468 -16.19 16.47 1.94
C LEU A 468 -15.75 17.90 1.64
N ASN A 469 -14.92 18.46 2.52
CA ASN A 469 -14.28 19.74 2.27
C ASN A 469 -13.08 19.54 1.32
N CYS A 470 -13.37 19.37 0.03
CA CYS A 470 -12.38 19.07 -1.01
C CYS A 470 -11.27 20.13 -1.07
N ASP A 471 -11.61 21.41 -0.93
CA ASP A 471 -10.65 22.51 -1.00
C ASP A 471 -9.65 22.45 0.16
N LEU A 472 -10.13 22.26 1.39
CA LEU A 472 -9.28 22.09 2.56
C LEU A 472 -8.41 20.83 2.45
N MET A 473 -8.97 19.71 1.99
CA MET A 473 -8.21 18.47 1.80
C MET A 473 -7.08 18.65 0.78
N ILE A 474 -7.33 19.34 -0.33
CA ILE A 474 -6.32 19.66 -1.34
C ILE A 474 -5.28 20.65 -0.78
N GLU A 475 -5.71 21.67 -0.04
CA GLU A 475 -4.82 22.66 0.58
C GLU A 475 -3.86 22.01 1.59
N LEU A 476 -4.39 21.16 2.49
CA LEU A 476 -3.59 20.40 3.44
C LEU A 476 -2.58 19.51 2.71
N ARG A 477 -3.03 18.76 1.71
CA ARG A 477 -2.14 17.91 0.91
C ARG A 477 -1.07 18.72 0.19
N LYS A 478 -1.40 19.87 -0.41
CA LYS A 478 -0.41 20.77 -1.02
C LYS A 478 0.63 21.25 -0.02
N LYS A 479 0.21 21.62 1.19
CA LYS A 479 1.10 22.07 2.27
C LYS A 479 2.02 20.95 2.75
N HIS A 480 1.48 19.73 2.84
CA HIS A 480 2.17 18.55 3.35
C HIS A 480 2.92 17.77 2.27
N ASP A 481 2.73 18.09 0.98
CA ASP A 481 3.34 17.35 -0.10
C ASP A 481 4.87 17.52 -0.09
N THR A 482 5.52 16.37 0.02
CA THR A 482 6.97 16.20 0.17
C THR A 482 7.83 16.79 -0.96
N GLN A 483 7.29 17.00 -2.17
CA GLN A 483 8.07 17.53 -3.30
C GLN A 483 7.54 18.87 -3.84
N ASN A 484 6.50 19.45 -3.21
CA ASN A 484 5.85 20.69 -3.69
C ASN A 484 6.71 21.97 -3.53
N ARG A 485 7.83 21.93 -2.78
CA ARG A 485 8.78 23.06 -2.70
C ARG A 485 9.53 23.30 -4.03
N ASN A 486 9.58 22.32 -4.92
CA ASN A 486 10.14 22.48 -6.25
C ASN A 486 8.99 22.58 -7.25
N HIS A 487 8.68 23.80 -7.71
CA HIS A 487 7.86 24.02 -8.92
C HIS A 487 8.26 22.97 -9.96
N HIS A 488 7.28 22.27 -10.54
CA HIS A 488 7.39 21.13 -11.48
C HIS A 488 8.33 21.31 -12.68
N SER A 489 9.61 21.57 -12.49
CA SER A 489 10.54 21.88 -13.58
C SER A 489 11.20 20.63 -14.18
N GLY A 490 11.05 19.46 -13.53
CA GLY A 490 11.49 18.17 -14.07
C GLY A 490 10.49 17.53 -15.05
N ASN A 491 9.19 17.75 -14.84
CA ASN A 491 8.15 17.13 -15.66
C ASN A 491 7.85 17.92 -16.94
N GLU A 492 7.97 19.25 -16.93
CA GLU A 492 7.76 20.06 -18.15
C GLU A 492 8.81 19.77 -19.23
N LYS A 493 10.10 19.61 -18.84
CA LYS A 493 11.17 19.27 -19.80
C LYS A 493 11.02 17.87 -20.41
N ARG A 494 10.34 16.93 -19.73
CA ARG A 494 10.04 15.59 -20.26
C ARG A 494 8.79 15.55 -21.13
N LYS A 495 7.76 16.38 -20.85
CA LYS A 495 6.57 16.51 -21.70
C LYS A 495 6.93 17.02 -23.11
N GLN A 496 7.93 17.89 -23.25
CA GLN A 496 8.40 18.36 -24.57
C GLN A 496 9.20 17.31 -25.37
N LYS A 497 9.81 16.31 -24.74
CA LYS A 497 10.66 15.31 -25.45
C LYS A 497 9.89 14.11 -26.02
N ASN A 498 8.61 13.95 -25.69
CA ASN A 498 7.78 12.84 -26.18
C ASN A 498 7.01 13.16 -27.49
N PHE A 499 7.30 14.26 -28.17
CA PHE A 499 6.68 14.65 -29.45
C PHE A 499 7.33 14.00 -30.70
N LEU A 500 7.99 12.84 -30.58
CA LEU A 500 8.54 12.09 -31.73
C LEU A 500 7.64 10.92 -32.18
N LEU A 501 6.33 11.02 -31.96
CA LEU A 501 5.32 10.13 -32.55
C LEU A 501 4.14 10.97 -33.07
N ALA A 502 4.42 11.85 -34.02
CA ALA A 502 3.38 12.44 -34.86
C ALA A 502 3.85 12.47 -36.32
N ALA A 503 3.16 11.68 -37.14
CA ALA A 503 2.97 11.77 -38.58
C ALA A 503 4.15 12.21 -39.48
N SER A 504 4.56 11.26 -40.32
CA SER A 504 5.21 11.44 -41.62
C SER A 504 4.74 12.67 -42.41
N GLY A 505 5.69 13.54 -42.78
CA GLY A 505 5.57 14.56 -43.82
C GLY A 505 6.97 14.96 -44.31
N PRO A 506 7.21 15.16 -45.62
CA PRO A 506 8.56 15.14 -46.18
C PRO A 506 9.16 16.56 -46.26
N SER A 507 10.33 16.77 -45.65
CA SER A 507 11.23 17.82 -46.13
C SER A 507 12.67 17.66 -45.63
N GLN A 508 13.55 17.58 -46.64
CA GLN A 508 14.94 18.02 -46.69
C GLN A 508 15.98 17.32 -45.79
N SER A 509 16.64 16.37 -46.44
CA SER A 509 17.93 15.79 -46.12
C SER A 509 19.06 16.83 -46.10
N ASP A 510 19.74 16.96 -44.96
CA ASP A 510 21.14 17.39 -44.92
C ASP A 510 22.03 16.15 -44.69
N SER A 511 22.45 15.54 -45.80
CA SER A 511 23.41 14.45 -45.83
C SER A 511 24.84 15.01 -45.72
N ASN A 512 25.42 15.02 -44.51
CA ASN A 512 26.86 14.82 -44.24
C ASN A 512 27.25 15.20 -42.79
N LYS A 513 26.70 14.49 -41.80
CA LYS A 513 27.32 14.41 -40.47
C LYS A 513 27.51 12.95 -40.09
N ALA A 514 28.77 12.56 -39.88
CA ALA A 514 29.12 11.27 -39.33
C ALA A 514 28.40 11.10 -37.97
N LEU A 515 27.66 10.00 -37.83
CA LEU A 515 26.91 9.64 -36.63
C LEU A 515 27.86 9.57 -35.43
N ARG A 516 27.43 10.13 -34.29
CA ARG A 516 28.24 10.08 -33.06
C ARG A 516 28.28 8.63 -32.55
N PRO A 517 29.37 8.18 -31.90
CA PRO A 517 29.48 6.82 -31.36
C PRO A 517 28.33 6.41 -30.43
N SER A 518 27.74 7.38 -29.72
CA SER A 518 26.57 7.18 -28.85
C SER A 518 25.25 6.95 -29.61
N GLU A 519 25.14 7.43 -30.84
CA GLU A 519 24.00 7.22 -31.73
C GLU A 519 24.14 5.89 -32.47
N CYS A 520 25.37 5.55 -32.91
CA CYS A 520 25.70 4.23 -33.44
C CYS A 520 25.47 3.13 -32.39
N SER A 521 25.83 3.37 -31.12
CA SER A 521 25.59 2.41 -30.03
C SER A 521 24.10 2.20 -29.75
N LYS A 522 23.27 3.25 -29.90
CA LYS A 522 21.80 3.15 -29.77
C LYS A 522 21.17 2.40 -30.95
N LEU A 523 21.67 2.65 -32.17
CA LEU A 523 21.26 1.91 -33.37
C LEU A 523 21.66 0.43 -33.27
N VAL A 524 22.87 0.13 -32.84
CA VAL A 524 23.35 -1.24 -32.60
C VAL A 524 22.52 -1.92 -31.50
N ALA A 525 22.17 -1.22 -30.41
CA ALA A 525 21.30 -1.76 -29.37
C ALA A 525 19.87 -2.02 -29.85
N LEU A 526 19.31 -1.16 -30.71
CA LEU A 526 17.99 -1.36 -31.33
C LEU A 526 17.99 -2.51 -32.33
N VAL A 527 19.01 -2.59 -33.20
CA VAL A 527 19.17 -3.67 -34.19
C VAL A 527 19.47 -5.01 -33.52
N LEU A 528 20.21 -5.03 -32.40
CA LEU A 528 20.40 -6.25 -31.60
C LEU A 528 19.11 -6.69 -30.90
N LYS A 529 18.25 -5.75 -30.48
CA LYS A 529 16.97 -6.04 -29.82
C LYS A 529 15.90 -6.56 -30.80
N GLU A 530 15.94 -6.08 -32.05
CA GLU A 530 15.09 -6.60 -33.13
C GLU A 530 15.58 -7.97 -33.65
N ASN A 531 16.89 -8.22 -33.71
CA ASN A 531 17.44 -9.49 -34.18
C ASN A 531 17.51 -10.59 -33.11
N THR A 532 17.32 -10.28 -31.83
CA THR A 532 17.16 -11.30 -30.76
C THR A 532 15.70 -11.71 -30.54
N SER A 533 14.77 -11.11 -31.29
CA SER A 533 13.34 -11.39 -31.21
C SER A 533 12.83 -12.13 -32.46
N GLN A 534 13.53 -13.18 -32.91
CA GLN A 534 12.94 -14.17 -33.82
C GLN A 534 13.32 -15.61 -33.45
N GLN A 535 12.30 -16.33 -32.98
CA GLN A 535 12.04 -17.76 -33.08
C GLN A 535 12.84 -18.72 -32.19
N THR A 536 12.20 -19.11 -31.08
CA THR A 536 11.96 -20.54 -30.86
C THR A 536 10.46 -20.80 -30.92
N SER A 537 10.13 -21.85 -31.65
CA SER A 537 8.81 -22.31 -32.05
C SER A 537 8.07 -22.96 -30.89
N ILE A 538 6.89 -22.43 -30.52
CA ILE A 538 5.87 -23.22 -29.82
C ILE A 538 4.64 -23.28 -30.72
N ALA A 539 4.73 -24.17 -31.69
CA ALA A 539 3.58 -24.75 -32.36
C ALA A 539 3.16 -26.00 -31.58
N ARG A 540 1.89 -26.01 -31.15
CA ARG A 540 1.03 -27.16 -30.78
C ARG A 540 1.38 -27.97 -29.51
N MET A 541 0.46 -27.89 -28.55
CA MET A 541 -0.05 -28.94 -27.61
C MET A 541 -0.34 -28.26 -26.25
N HIS A 542 -1.51 -28.24 -25.60
CA HIS A 542 -2.88 -28.80 -25.69
C HIS A 542 -3.82 -27.73 -25.07
N ARG A 543 -5.05 -27.40 -25.47
CA ARG A 543 -6.27 -28.11 -25.91
C ARG A 543 -6.90 -29.06 -24.87
N TRP A 544 -7.60 -28.49 -23.89
CA TRP A 544 -8.84 -28.95 -23.21
C TRP A 544 -9.49 -27.69 -22.60
N ASN A 545 -10.45 -26.99 -23.22
CA ASN A 545 -11.87 -27.30 -23.45
C ASN A 545 -12.64 -27.75 -22.20
N ILE A 546 -13.25 -26.77 -21.52
CA ILE A 546 -14.66 -26.85 -21.14
C ILE A 546 -15.34 -25.57 -21.65
N GLN A 547 -15.70 -25.58 -22.93
CA GLN A 547 -16.86 -24.80 -23.36
C GLN A 547 -18.07 -25.65 -22.96
N VAL A 548 -18.74 -25.31 -21.86
CA VAL A 548 -20.14 -25.70 -21.76
C VAL A 548 -20.89 -24.75 -22.70
N GLN A 549 -21.08 -25.17 -23.95
CA GLN A 549 -22.21 -24.66 -24.72
C GLN A 549 -23.46 -25.16 -24.01
N PHE A 550 -24.07 -24.29 -23.22
CA PHE A 550 -25.35 -24.57 -22.62
C PHE A 550 -26.39 -24.66 -23.74
N ASN A 551 -26.76 -25.88 -24.13
CA ASN A 551 -27.85 -26.11 -25.05
C ASN A 551 -29.12 -26.22 -24.21
N LEU A 552 -29.86 -25.11 -24.10
CA LEU A 552 -31.15 -25.05 -23.39
C LEU A 552 -32.21 -26.03 -23.94
N SER A 553 -31.92 -26.78 -24.99
CA SER A 553 -32.77 -27.86 -25.49
C SER A 553 -32.90 -29.05 -24.53
N GLU A 554 -32.02 -29.20 -23.54
CA GLU A 554 -32.04 -30.35 -22.61
C GLU A 554 -32.82 -30.10 -21.31
N VAL A 555 -33.15 -28.84 -20.98
CA VAL A 555 -34.08 -28.52 -19.88
C VAL A 555 -35.51 -28.58 -20.41
N ARG A 556 -36.05 -29.80 -20.53
CA ARG A 556 -37.50 -29.99 -20.75
C ARG A 556 -38.25 -29.69 -19.45
N ASN A 557 -38.65 -28.43 -19.27
CA ASN A 557 -39.81 -28.14 -18.42
C ASN A 557 -41.03 -28.83 -19.03
N THR A 558 -41.64 -29.74 -18.29
CA THR A 558 -42.89 -30.43 -18.65
C THR A 558 -44.13 -29.55 -18.50
N SER A 559 -43.99 -28.21 -18.50
CA SER A 559 -45.12 -27.29 -18.59
C SER A 559 -45.05 -26.49 -19.89
N THR A 560 -46.02 -26.75 -20.76
CA THR A 560 -46.30 -26.01 -21.99
C THR A 560 -46.51 -24.53 -21.70
N HIS A 561 -45.51 -23.69 -22.02
CA HIS A 561 -45.57 -22.27 -22.42
C HIS A 561 -44.18 -21.64 -22.16
N VAL A 562 -43.19 -21.89 -23.02
CA VAL A 562 -41.94 -21.11 -23.02
C VAL A 562 -42.10 -19.98 -24.02
N ASP A 563 -42.15 -18.74 -23.51
CA ASP A 563 -42.22 -17.52 -24.31
C ASP A 563 -40.95 -17.42 -25.18
N VAL A 564 -41.11 -17.44 -26.51
CA VAL A 564 -40.03 -17.43 -27.51
C VAL A 564 -39.08 -16.24 -27.30
N ASN A 565 -39.59 -15.15 -26.71
CA ASN A 565 -38.79 -13.97 -26.34
C ASN A 565 -37.75 -14.27 -25.25
N ALA A 566 -38.05 -15.15 -24.29
CA ALA A 566 -37.13 -15.50 -23.20
C ALA A 566 -35.94 -16.32 -23.71
N GLN A 567 -36.14 -17.23 -24.69
CA GLN A 567 -35.05 -17.99 -25.31
C GLN A 567 -34.08 -17.10 -26.10
N LEU A 568 -34.59 -16.10 -26.83
CA LEU A 568 -33.76 -15.16 -27.59
C LEU A 568 -32.91 -14.28 -26.66
N LEU A 569 -33.50 -13.83 -25.54
CA LEU A 569 -32.80 -13.06 -24.52
C LEU A 569 -31.65 -13.87 -23.89
N VAL A 570 -31.87 -15.14 -23.54
CA VAL A 570 -30.82 -16.01 -22.96
C VAL A 570 -29.63 -16.20 -23.91
N GLN A 571 -29.87 -16.43 -25.21
CA GLN A 571 -28.80 -16.61 -26.21
C GLN A 571 -27.97 -15.33 -26.43
N SER A 572 -28.54 -14.15 -26.21
CA SER A 572 -27.86 -12.85 -26.34
C SER A 572 -27.00 -12.46 -25.12
N GLY A 573 -27.08 -13.23 -24.03
CA GLY A 573 -26.41 -12.94 -22.76
C GLY A 573 -24.94 -13.33 -22.65
N ALA A 574 -24.39 -13.97 -23.68
CA ALA A 574 -23.00 -14.42 -23.66
C ALA A 574 -22.02 -13.26 -23.89
N VAL A 575 -20.90 -13.27 -23.17
CA VAL A 575 -19.80 -12.32 -23.44
C VAL A 575 -19.24 -12.63 -24.81
N SER A 576 -19.32 -11.65 -25.71
CA SER A 576 -18.95 -11.82 -27.11
C SER A 576 -18.46 -10.49 -27.70
N LYS A 577 -18.06 -10.49 -28.98
CA LYS A 577 -17.69 -9.24 -29.68
C LYS A 577 -18.85 -8.24 -29.75
N THR A 578 -20.08 -8.72 -29.81
CA THR A 578 -21.30 -7.90 -29.90
C THR A 578 -21.89 -7.57 -28.51
N ASN A 579 -21.58 -8.36 -27.48
CA ASN A 579 -21.94 -8.08 -26.09
C ASN A 579 -20.70 -8.16 -25.19
N GLN A 580 -19.88 -7.11 -25.22
CA GLN A 580 -18.63 -7.05 -24.48
C GLN A 580 -18.88 -6.85 -22.98
N LEU A 581 -18.08 -7.49 -22.13
CA LEU A 581 -18.09 -7.23 -20.70
C LEU A 581 -17.28 -5.95 -20.43
N ILE A 582 -17.95 -4.91 -19.93
CA ILE A 582 -17.39 -3.58 -19.68
C ILE A 582 -17.94 -3.04 -18.35
N ASP A 583 -17.26 -2.03 -17.80
CA ASP A 583 -17.73 -1.30 -16.62
C ASP A 583 -19.14 -0.71 -16.83
N GLY A 584 -19.95 -0.71 -15.78
CA GLY A 584 -21.31 -0.20 -15.74
C GLY A 584 -22.39 -1.13 -16.29
N LYS A 585 -22.03 -2.22 -16.99
CA LYS A 585 -23.03 -3.22 -17.45
C LYS A 585 -23.60 -4.01 -16.30
N TYR A 586 -24.83 -4.49 -16.48
CA TYR A 586 -25.50 -5.36 -15.53
C TYR A 586 -25.38 -6.83 -15.95
N ALA A 587 -25.27 -7.69 -14.96
CA ALA A 587 -25.21 -9.13 -15.13
C ALA A 587 -26.02 -9.86 -14.05
N VAL A 588 -26.37 -11.12 -14.32
CA VAL A 588 -26.88 -12.06 -13.32
C VAL A 588 -25.69 -12.77 -12.71
N ILE A 589 -25.59 -12.69 -11.38
CA ILE A 589 -24.57 -13.36 -10.58
C ILE A 589 -25.24 -14.45 -9.75
N ILE A 590 -24.70 -15.68 -9.79
CA ILE A 590 -25.20 -16.80 -9.00
C ILE A 590 -24.09 -17.31 -8.09
N LYS A 591 -24.37 -17.31 -6.78
CA LYS A 591 -23.46 -17.80 -5.74
C LYS A 591 -24.25 -18.28 -4.53
N ASP A 592 -23.84 -19.40 -3.94
CA ASP A 592 -24.43 -20.01 -2.73
C ASP A 592 -25.96 -20.18 -2.85
N ARG A 593 -26.41 -20.79 -3.96
CA ARG A 593 -27.84 -20.94 -4.36
C ARG A 593 -28.67 -19.66 -4.32
N LYS A 594 -28.06 -18.49 -4.50
CA LYS A 594 -28.75 -17.21 -4.55
C LYS A 594 -28.44 -16.48 -5.85
N MET A 595 -29.45 -15.81 -6.38
CA MET A 595 -29.34 -14.97 -7.57
C MET A 595 -29.25 -13.49 -7.17
N TYR A 596 -28.34 -12.77 -7.83
CA TYR A 596 -28.13 -11.34 -7.64
C TYR A 596 -28.10 -10.63 -8.99
N ILE A 597 -28.48 -9.37 -8.99
CA ILE A 597 -28.15 -8.45 -10.07
C ILE A 597 -26.82 -7.80 -9.73
N GLY A 598 -25.81 -7.96 -10.59
CA GLY A 598 -24.49 -7.39 -10.42
C GLY A 598 -24.24 -6.27 -11.41
N LYS A 599 -23.83 -5.09 -10.94
CA LYS A 599 -23.23 -4.04 -11.78
C LYS A 599 -21.73 -4.30 -11.87
N VAL A 600 -21.22 -4.50 -13.07
CA VAL A 600 -19.80 -4.74 -13.34
C VAL A 600 -19.01 -3.46 -13.06
N LEU A 601 -17.93 -3.58 -12.29
CA LEU A 601 -17.04 -2.47 -11.91
C LEU A 601 -15.65 -2.61 -12.52
N ALA A 602 -15.12 -3.84 -12.57
CA ALA A 602 -13.81 -4.12 -13.18
C ALA A 602 -13.71 -5.59 -13.60
N THR A 603 -12.87 -5.86 -14.60
CA THR A 603 -12.65 -7.21 -15.16
C THR A 603 -11.17 -7.54 -15.20
N TYR A 604 -10.83 -8.81 -14.98
CA TYR A 604 -9.45 -9.25 -14.85
C TYR A 604 -9.16 -10.52 -15.67
N GLU A 605 -8.00 -10.56 -16.31
CA GLU A 605 -7.46 -11.70 -17.06
C GLU A 605 -6.33 -12.37 -16.27
N HIS A 606 -6.23 -13.69 -16.34
CA HIS A 606 -5.06 -14.38 -15.80
C HIS A 606 -3.94 -14.40 -16.85
N VAL A 607 -2.83 -13.73 -16.56
CA VAL A 607 -1.65 -13.66 -17.44
C VAL A 607 -0.39 -13.89 -16.61
N SER A 608 0.35 -14.95 -16.92
CA SER A 608 1.65 -15.28 -16.30
C SER A 608 1.62 -15.34 -14.77
N GLY A 609 0.62 -16.01 -14.20
CA GLY A 609 0.47 -16.16 -12.74
C GLY A 609 -0.04 -14.91 -12.02
N LYS A 610 -0.55 -13.90 -12.76
CA LYS A 610 -1.06 -12.65 -12.19
C LYS A 610 -2.39 -12.25 -12.81
N HIS A 611 -3.17 -11.49 -12.05
CA HIS A 611 -4.45 -10.94 -12.49
C HIS A 611 -4.27 -9.53 -13.06
N ARG A 612 -4.43 -9.40 -14.38
CA ARG A 612 -4.31 -8.12 -15.10
C ARG A 612 -5.69 -7.53 -15.34
N TRP A 613 -5.86 -6.24 -15.08
CA TRP A 613 -7.09 -5.53 -15.41
C TRP A 613 -7.31 -5.35 -16.91
N LEU A 614 -8.57 -5.43 -17.33
CA LEU A 614 -9.04 -5.20 -18.69
C LEU A 614 -10.13 -4.12 -18.71
N ALA A 615 -10.04 -3.20 -19.67
CA ALA A 615 -11.08 -2.20 -19.92
C ALA A 615 -12.35 -2.83 -20.51
N SER A 616 -12.18 -3.82 -21.40
CA SER A 616 -13.28 -4.60 -21.97
C SER A 616 -12.84 -6.04 -22.27
N ALA A 617 -13.79 -6.96 -22.21
CA ALA A 617 -13.58 -8.35 -22.60
C ALA A 617 -14.60 -8.80 -23.64
N THR A 618 -14.09 -9.48 -24.68
CA THR A 618 -14.88 -10.00 -25.82
C THR A 618 -15.07 -11.52 -25.78
N SER A 619 -14.43 -12.20 -24.83
CA SER A 619 -14.60 -13.63 -24.53
C SER A 619 -14.40 -13.87 -23.02
N ARG A 620 -14.99 -14.95 -22.49
CA ARG A 620 -14.79 -15.41 -21.10
C ARG A 620 -13.52 -16.23 -20.91
N ASP A 621 -12.95 -16.78 -21.99
CA ASP A 621 -11.98 -17.88 -21.92
C ASP A 621 -10.70 -17.58 -21.11
N LYS A 622 -10.33 -16.30 -21.01
CA LYS A 622 -9.11 -15.86 -20.32
C LYS A 622 -9.39 -15.06 -19.03
N LEU A 623 -10.66 -14.80 -18.76
CA LEU A 623 -11.07 -14.03 -17.60
C LEU A 623 -10.86 -14.86 -16.33
N SER A 624 -10.35 -14.21 -15.30
CA SER A 624 -10.15 -14.79 -13.98
C SER A 624 -11.23 -14.31 -13.03
N TYR A 625 -11.23 -13.00 -12.78
CA TYR A 625 -12.12 -12.37 -11.82
C TYR A 625 -12.94 -11.23 -12.43
N VAL A 626 -14.07 -10.96 -11.79
CA VAL A 626 -14.92 -9.80 -12.03
C VAL A 626 -15.25 -9.14 -10.69
N SER A 627 -15.07 -7.83 -10.62
CA SER A 627 -15.48 -7.00 -9.49
C SER A 627 -16.88 -6.47 -9.78
N VAL A 628 -17.81 -6.67 -8.85
CA VAL A 628 -19.23 -6.32 -9.02
C VAL A 628 -19.81 -5.64 -7.79
N GLN A 629 -20.71 -4.68 -8.00
CA GLN A 629 -21.66 -4.24 -6.97
C GLN A 629 -22.91 -5.13 -7.06
N LEU A 630 -23.29 -5.78 -5.96
CA LEU A 630 -24.44 -6.68 -5.92
C LEU A 630 -25.71 -5.98 -5.40
N PHE A 631 -26.83 -6.32 -6.03
CA PHE A 631 -28.18 -5.96 -5.64
C PHE A 631 -28.99 -7.24 -5.44
N LEU A 632 -29.72 -7.31 -4.32
CA LEU A 632 -30.62 -8.42 -4.02
C LEU A 632 -31.84 -8.33 -4.94
N TYR A 633 -32.05 -9.39 -5.72
CA TYR A 633 -33.26 -9.55 -6.51
C TYR A 633 -34.34 -10.24 -5.68
N GLN A 634 -35.51 -9.64 -5.60
CA GLN A 634 -36.69 -10.29 -5.03
C GLN A 634 -37.70 -10.58 -6.16
N PRO A 635 -38.12 -11.85 -6.33
CA PRO A 635 -39.16 -12.22 -7.26
C PRO A 635 -40.41 -11.34 -7.04
N HIS A 636 -40.98 -10.82 -8.12
CA HIS A 636 -42.18 -9.96 -8.12
C HIS A 636 -41.99 -8.49 -7.72
N ILE A 637 -40.77 -8.05 -7.38
CA ILE A 637 -40.47 -6.63 -7.16
C ILE A 637 -39.73 -6.06 -8.38
N PRO A 638 -40.18 -4.93 -8.97
CA PRO A 638 -39.52 -4.32 -10.12
C PRO A 638 -38.20 -3.60 -9.78
N ILE A 639 -37.76 -3.68 -8.52
CA ILE A 639 -36.58 -3.01 -7.97
C ILE A 639 -35.74 -4.07 -7.26
N ALA A 640 -34.45 -4.13 -7.60
CA ALA A 640 -33.46 -4.81 -6.77
C ALA A 640 -32.74 -3.79 -5.89
N ALA A 641 -32.47 -4.15 -4.64
CA ALA A 641 -31.99 -3.22 -3.62
C ALA A 641 -30.76 -3.75 -2.86
N GLY A 642 -30.13 -2.88 -2.07
CA GLY A 642 -29.05 -3.21 -1.16
C GLY A 642 -29.39 -4.30 -0.13
N PHE A 643 -28.35 -4.94 0.41
CA PHE A 643 -28.47 -6.16 1.19
C PHE A 643 -28.72 -5.95 2.70
N TYR A 644 -28.44 -4.77 3.24
CA TYR A 644 -28.48 -4.54 4.69
C TYR A 644 -29.73 -3.77 5.15
N PRO A 645 -30.63 -4.41 5.93
CA PRO A 645 -31.79 -3.72 6.51
C PRO A 645 -31.42 -2.71 7.59
N SER A 646 -30.24 -2.85 8.23
CA SER A 646 -29.73 -1.93 9.25
C SER A 646 -29.15 -0.63 8.68
N SER A 647 -28.74 -0.63 7.41
CA SER A 647 -28.24 0.55 6.70
C SER A 647 -28.66 0.50 5.23
N PRO A 648 -29.78 1.14 4.85
CA PRO A 648 -30.29 1.11 3.47
C PRO A 648 -29.32 1.75 2.45
N THR A 649 -28.27 2.44 2.91
CA THR A 649 -27.23 3.03 2.06
C THR A 649 -26.01 2.13 1.84
N ALA A 650 -25.91 0.98 2.53
CA ALA A 650 -24.75 0.09 2.47
C ALA A 650 -24.74 -0.75 1.19
N ARG A 651 -23.62 -0.66 0.44
CA ARG A 651 -23.42 -1.36 -0.84
C ARG A 651 -22.62 -2.63 -0.63
N ILE A 652 -22.97 -3.71 -1.32
CA ILE A 652 -22.16 -4.93 -1.35
C ILE A 652 -21.25 -4.89 -2.57
N PHE A 653 -19.95 -4.89 -2.32
CA PHE A 653 -18.92 -4.96 -3.35
C PHE A 653 -18.24 -6.32 -3.26
N VAL A 654 -18.22 -7.09 -4.35
CA VAL A 654 -17.65 -8.43 -4.35
C VAL A 654 -16.67 -8.61 -5.48
N HIS A 655 -15.58 -9.30 -5.17
CA HIS A 655 -14.61 -9.81 -6.13
C HIS A 655 -14.86 -11.32 -6.31
N LEU A 656 -15.28 -11.73 -7.50
CA LEU A 656 -15.75 -13.09 -7.80
C LEU A 656 -15.02 -13.69 -8.99
N GLU A 657 -14.80 -15.00 -8.96
CA GLU A 657 -14.37 -15.76 -10.14
C GLU A 657 -15.41 -15.59 -11.27
N ILE A 658 -14.94 -15.50 -12.52
CA ILE A 658 -15.82 -15.24 -13.67
C ILE A 658 -16.90 -16.32 -13.84
N VAL A 659 -16.70 -17.51 -13.30
CA VAL A 659 -17.67 -18.62 -13.29
C VAL A 659 -18.99 -18.24 -12.60
N HIS A 660 -18.99 -17.31 -11.64
CA HIS A 660 -20.22 -16.85 -10.98
C HIS A 660 -21.07 -15.90 -11.84
N LEU A 661 -20.52 -15.37 -12.94
CA LEU A 661 -21.25 -14.55 -13.89
C LEU A 661 -22.06 -15.46 -14.82
N HIS A 662 -23.38 -15.44 -14.69
CA HIS A 662 -24.25 -16.32 -15.48
C HIS A 662 -24.68 -15.68 -16.80
N HIS A 663 -25.21 -14.45 -16.74
CA HIS A 663 -25.80 -13.77 -17.89
C HIS A 663 -25.39 -12.29 -17.92
N LEU A 664 -24.91 -11.79 -19.06
CA LEU A 664 -24.57 -10.37 -19.25
C LEU A 664 -25.66 -9.68 -20.06
N PHE A 665 -26.31 -8.65 -19.50
CA PHE A 665 -27.37 -7.96 -20.23
C PHE A 665 -26.80 -7.11 -21.38
N PRO A 666 -27.29 -7.30 -22.63
CA PRO A 666 -26.92 -6.44 -23.75
C PRO A 666 -27.58 -5.06 -23.58
N ILE A 667 -26.86 -4.01 -23.96
CA ILE A 667 -27.42 -2.66 -23.97
C ILE A 667 -28.42 -2.58 -25.13
N SER A 668 -29.70 -2.45 -24.81
CA SER A 668 -30.79 -2.43 -25.79
C SER A 668 -31.95 -1.56 -25.32
N GLU A 669 -32.58 -0.87 -26.27
CA GLU A 669 -33.65 0.08 -25.98
C GLU A 669 -34.85 -0.62 -25.31
N GLY A 670 -35.24 -0.14 -24.13
CA GLY A 670 -36.35 -0.70 -23.34
C GLY A 670 -36.04 -1.96 -22.51
N LEU A 671 -34.80 -2.47 -22.54
CA LEU A 671 -34.35 -3.63 -21.74
C LEU A 671 -33.17 -3.29 -20.81
N ASN A 672 -32.74 -2.03 -20.75
CA ASN A 672 -31.65 -1.61 -19.88
C ASN A 672 -32.10 -1.54 -18.41
N ILE A 673 -31.36 -2.23 -17.54
CA ILE A 673 -31.45 -2.01 -16.09
C ILE A 673 -30.89 -0.62 -15.79
N THR A 674 -31.63 0.16 -14.99
CA THR A 674 -31.28 1.56 -14.71
C THR A 674 -30.98 1.76 -13.23
N ASP A 675 -29.94 2.53 -12.94
CA ASP A 675 -29.59 2.96 -11.59
C ASP A 675 -30.56 4.07 -11.18
N VAL A 676 -31.36 3.85 -10.12
CA VAL A 676 -32.40 4.78 -9.70
C VAL A 676 -31.95 5.66 -8.52
N GLY A 677 -30.67 5.55 -8.12
CA GLY A 677 -30.14 6.16 -6.92
C GLY A 677 -30.44 5.34 -5.65
N GLY A 678 -29.81 5.69 -4.54
CA GLY A 678 -30.13 5.08 -3.23
C GLY A 678 -29.83 3.58 -3.09
N ASN A 679 -28.87 3.04 -3.87
CA ASN A 679 -28.53 1.61 -3.90
C ASN A 679 -29.64 0.70 -4.45
N CYS A 680 -30.47 1.24 -5.34
CA CYS A 680 -31.55 0.53 -6.00
C CYS A 680 -31.36 0.54 -7.52
N VAL A 681 -31.75 -0.56 -8.16
CA VAL A 681 -31.77 -0.67 -9.62
C VAL A 681 -33.17 -1.07 -10.09
N SER A 682 -33.67 -0.38 -11.10
CA SER A 682 -34.96 -0.64 -11.71
C SER A 682 -34.82 -1.69 -12.80
N ILE A 683 -35.67 -2.71 -12.74
CA ILE A 683 -35.68 -3.85 -13.64
C ILE A 683 -36.84 -3.69 -14.63
N PRO A 684 -36.54 -3.61 -15.95
CA PRO A 684 -37.57 -3.57 -16.98
C PRO A 684 -38.55 -4.74 -16.89
N GLN A 685 -39.85 -4.47 -17.06
CA GLN A 685 -40.90 -5.49 -16.97
C GLN A 685 -40.67 -6.67 -17.93
N ARG A 686 -40.10 -6.40 -19.11
CA ARG A 686 -39.78 -7.41 -20.11
C ARG A 686 -38.67 -8.40 -19.68
N LEU A 687 -37.83 -8.04 -18.71
CA LEU A 687 -36.80 -8.93 -18.16
C LEU A 687 -37.31 -9.78 -16.98
N GLN A 688 -38.47 -9.45 -16.40
CA GLN A 688 -38.99 -10.15 -15.22
C GLN A 688 -39.25 -11.65 -15.46
N PRO A 689 -39.84 -12.10 -16.58
CA PRO A 689 -40.05 -13.54 -16.82
C PRO A 689 -38.74 -14.34 -16.85
N LEU A 690 -37.69 -13.75 -17.44
CA LEU A 690 -36.35 -14.34 -17.51
C LEU A 690 -35.74 -14.48 -16.10
N LEU A 691 -35.74 -13.38 -15.34
CA LEU A 691 -35.19 -13.35 -13.98
C LEU A 691 -35.95 -14.27 -13.02
N LEU A 692 -37.29 -14.34 -13.15
CA LEU A 692 -38.11 -15.27 -12.38
C LEU A 692 -37.69 -16.72 -12.64
N THR A 693 -37.47 -17.09 -13.90
CA THR A 693 -37.01 -18.43 -14.28
C THR A 693 -35.63 -18.73 -13.69
N MET A 694 -34.69 -17.79 -13.76
CA MET A 694 -33.34 -17.94 -13.19
C MET A 694 -33.32 -17.96 -11.66
N SER A 695 -34.35 -17.41 -11.01
CA SER A 695 -34.47 -17.38 -9.54
C SER A 695 -35.12 -18.64 -8.94
N GLN A 696 -35.59 -19.58 -9.76
CA GLN A 696 -36.21 -20.82 -9.27
C GLN A 696 -35.20 -21.73 -8.58
N ALA A 697 -35.59 -22.35 -7.46
CA ALA A 697 -34.72 -23.24 -6.69
C ALA A 697 -34.12 -24.37 -7.53
N SER A 698 -34.91 -24.98 -8.41
CA SER A 698 -34.45 -26.03 -9.34
C SER A 698 -33.32 -25.57 -10.25
N PHE A 699 -33.38 -24.33 -10.75
CA PHE A 699 -32.34 -23.74 -11.58
C PHE A 699 -31.07 -23.46 -10.75
N LEU A 700 -31.24 -22.90 -9.55
CA LEU A 700 -30.12 -22.56 -8.66
C LEU A 700 -29.39 -23.82 -8.15
N ASP A 701 -30.14 -24.88 -7.80
CA ASP A 701 -29.58 -26.18 -7.40
C ASP A 701 -28.85 -26.86 -8.57
N HIS A 702 -29.43 -26.81 -9.79
CA HIS A 702 -28.76 -27.34 -10.98
C HIS A 702 -27.42 -26.64 -11.23
N TRP A 703 -27.42 -25.31 -11.18
CA TRP A 703 -26.22 -24.52 -11.38
C TRP A 703 -25.15 -24.77 -10.31
N GLU A 704 -25.55 -24.89 -9.05
CA GLU A 704 -24.58 -25.16 -7.98
C GLU A 704 -23.94 -26.56 -8.14
N ASN A 705 -24.72 -27.57 -8.53
CA ASN A 705 -24.19 -28.90 -8.83
C ASN A 705 -23.21 -28.87 -10.01
N GLU A 706 -23.53 -28.11 -11.06
CA GLU A 706 -22.64 -27.92 -12.21
C GLU A 706 -21.35 -27.20 -11.80
N PHE A 707 -21.45 -26.12 -11.01
CA PHE A 707 -20.28 -25.42 -10.47
C PHE A 707 -19.38 -26.33 -9.63
N LEU A 708 -19.96 -27.13 -8.73
CA LEU A 708 -19.22 -28.11 -7.93
C LEU A 708 -18.55 -29.17 -8.81
N SER A 709 -19.20 -29.60 -9.89
CA SER A 709 -18.61 -30.53 -10.86
C SER A 709 -17.42 -29.91 -11.61
N ILE A 710 -17.50 -28.62 -11.96
CA ILE A 710 -16.41 -27.87 -12.60
C ILE A 710 -15.23 -27.73 -11.64
N LYS A 711 -15.48 -27.45 -10.36
CA LYS A 711 -14.45 -27.30 -9.33
C LYS A 711 -13.82 -28.63 -8.91
N ALA A 712 -14.56 -29.74 -8.98
CA ALA A 712 -14.10 -31.08 -8.65
C ALA A 712 -13.20 -31.73 -9.72
N LEU A 713 -13.12 -31.14 -10.92
CA LEU A 713 -12.18 -31.59 -11.94
C LEU A 713 -10.75 -31.34 -11.44
N PRO A 714 -9.88 -32.37 -11.40
CA PRO A 714 -8.53 -32.20 -10.88
C PRO A 714 -7.76 -31.16 -11.71
N LYS A 715 -7.21 -30.15 -11.04
CA LYS A 715 -6.13 -29.32 -11.60
C LYS A 715 -4.99 -30.27 -11.95
N LYS A 716 -4.90 -30.73 -13.21
CA LYS A 716 -3.76 -31.54 -13.65
C LYS A 716 -2.50 -30.71 -13.40
N LYS A 717 -1.65 -31.19 -12.50
CA LYS A 717 -0.29 -30.68 -12.32
C LYS A 717 0.41 -30.82 -13.68
N ASN A 718 0.68 -29.69 -14.31
CA ASN A 718 1.57 -29.65 -15.46
C ASN A 718 3.00 -29.74 -14.91
N ASN A 719 3.66 -30.87 -15.16
CA ASN A 719 5.11 -30.96 -15.12
C ASN A 719 5.72 -30.18 -16.29
#